data_AF-A0A438MBZ9-F1
#
_entry.id   AF-A0A438MBZ9-F1
#
_cell.length_a   1.000
_cell.length_b   1.000
_cell.length_c   1.000
_cell.angle_alpha   90.00
_cell.angle_beta   90.00
_cell.angle_gamma   90.00
#
_symmetry.space_group_name_H-M   'P 1'
#
loop_
_entity.id
_entity.type
_entity.pdbx_description
1 polymer ?
#
loop_
_entity_poly.entity_id
_entity_poly.type
_entity_poly.pdbx_seq_one_letter_code
_entity_poly.pdbx_strand_id
1 'polypeptide(L)'
;MLRDTKSSWLSTLRHDVPASLVVFLVAVPLSLGIAMASGAPLAAGLIAAVVGGIVAGALGGSAVQVSGPAAGLSLVVVDLVHTYGWRATCMITLLAGAVQLLLGVFRAARAALAVSPAVIHGMLAGVGVIIALSQLHVVLGGSSQHSAVANLVELPGQIADLHGHKVAVGLLTITVLAVWTRLPAAIKVIPAPLAALLVAAVTAWAFGWDVTRVDLSDSLTEWAFPVLPQGDWHLVVASVLLVALLAGCESLLCCVAVDGMHGGRRADLDQELTGQGVANMVTGALGGLPVAGVIVRSTANARAGARTRASTILHGVWVLVFAIGFGWTITLIPMEALAALLVFIGVQMVNLGHIKKVHGHGEVPVYVVTLAAVILLGLAEGVLAGLALAALLALRRLTWVTVLKRPDKDGRLHVTISGSLTFLGVPRLTHELRAIPAGTPVDLDLNIDFMDNAAFEAIHSWRLDHERMGGTIDIDELHDEWYTLAASGARMFPVKSPPVAPDRWWLPWAQRHRRPGHRMVPSIGGAMRVECQLTAGAREYHRRTAPLVKPIFSELARKQQPTHLFITCADSRIVPSLITASGPGDLFTVRNIGNLVPRRGSEPHDDSVVAAIEYATQVLGVHTITVCGHSGCGAMAGVLSAGVQAGSLPGLRRWLRHGNHSLATFIETEGGRLHSGALDVLCRVNVQQQLENLRTYRKVDEQVRAGKLELVGLYFDIATARVHLVPPLRSTPSVKMHDRRVPAGEE
;
A
#
# COMPACT_ATOMS: atom_id res chain seq x y z
N MET A 1 16.68 22.77 -23.43
CA MET A 1 17.73 22.30 -22.51
C MET A 1 18.30 23.36 -21.57
N LEU A 2 18.20 24.67 -21.85
CA LEU A 2 18.72 25.76 -20.99
C LEU A 2 17.69 26.36 -19.99
N ARG A 3 16.43 25.91 -20.00
CA ARG A 3 15.36 26.40 -19.10
C ARG A 3 15.27 25.64 -17.77
N ASP A 4 15.74 24.39 -17.70
CA ASP A 4 15.72 23.57 -16.47
C ASP A 4 16.91 23.82 -15.53
N THR A 5 18.02 24.38 -16.03
CA THR A 5 19.20 24.63 -15.20
C THR A 5 19.04 25.86 -14.30
N LYS A 6 18.38 26.92 -14.77
CA LYS A 6 18.15 28.14 -13.95
C LYS A 6 17.19 27.90 -12.77
N SER A 7 16.16 27.05 -12.93
CA SER A 7 15.27 26.68 -11.82
C SER A 7 15.98 25.79 -10.78
N SER A 8 16.91 24.94 -11.23
CA SER A 8 17.73 24.08 -10.37
C SER A 8 18.66 24.88 -9.44
N TRP A 9 19.45 25.84 -9.96
CA TRP A 9 20.39 26.62 -9.15
C TRP A 9 19.71 27.52 -8.10
N LEU A 10 18.62 28.18 -8.47
CA LEU A 10 17.83 28.99 -7.54
C LEU A 10 17.16 28.13 -6.44
N SER A 11 16.73 26.93 -6.80
CA SER A 11 16.22 25.95 -5.82
C SER A 11 17.31 25.54 -4.83
N THR A 12 18.51 25.22 -5.31
CA THR A 12 19.65 24.82 -4.49
C THR A 12 20.08 25.93 -3.52
N LEU A 13 20.20 27.17 -4.00
CA LEU A 13 20.55 28.31 -3.15
C LEU A 13 19.48 28.60 -2.08
N ARG A 14 18.19 28.46 -2.42
CA ARG A 14 17.10 28.78 -1.50
C ARG A 14 16.82 27.71 -0.45
N HIS A 15 17.00 26.43 -0.81
CA HIS A 15 16.57 25.31 0.02
C HIS A 15 17.74 24.44 0.51
N ASP A 16 18.64 24.07 -0.39
CA ASP A 16 19.69 23.08 -0.09
C ASP A 16 20.88 23.71 0.66
N VAL A 17 21.26 24.97 0.36
CA VAL A 17 22.36 25.64 1.09
C VAL A 17 22.02 25.84 2.59
N PRO A 18 20.87 26.44 2.97
CA PRO A 18 20.51 26.57 4.38
C PRO A 18 20.37 25.22 5.08
N ALA A 19 19.78 24.23 4.41
CA ALA A 19 19.64 22.89 4.96
C ALA A 19 20.99 22.20 5.18
N SER A 20 21.93 22.33 4.24
CA SER A 20 23.28 21.77 4.35
C SER A 20 24.06 22.35 5.55
N LEU A 21 23.87 23.64 5.85
CA LEU A 21 24.47 24.30 7.02
C LEU A 21 23.88 23.77 8.33
N VAL A 22 22.56 23.64 8.42
CA VAL A 22 21.88 23.07 9.60
C VAL A 22 22.39 21.65 9.87
N VAL A 23 22.47 20.82 8.83
CA VAL A 23 22.96 19.44 8.94
C VAL A 23 24.43 19.41 9.33
N PHE A 24 25.27 20.24 8.71
CA PHE A 24 26.70 20.38 9.04
C PHE A 24 26.94 20.68 10.53
N LEU A 25 26.24 21.67 11.07
CA LEU A 25 26.37 22.08 12.46
C LEU A 25 25.92 20.98 13.46
N VAL A 26 25.00 20.10 13.05
CA VAL A 26 24.59 18.92 13.84
C VAL A 26 25.57 17.75 13.67
N ALA A 27 26.14 17.59 12.47
CA ALA A 27 26.89 16.40 12.10
C ALA A 27 28.30 16.35 12.70
N VAL A 28 29.04 17.47 12.72
CA VAL A 28 30.41 17.51 13.28
C VAL A 28 30.47 16.95 14.71
N PRO A 29 29.69 17.50 15.68
CA PRO A 29 29.76 17.00 17.04
C PRO A 29 29.25 15.58 17.21
N LEU A 30 28.21 15.21 16.46
CA LEU A 30 27.69 13.84 16.50
C LEU A 30 28.71 12.83 15.95
N SER A 31 29.46 13.19 14.90
CA SER A 31 30.51 12.33 14.33
C SER A 31 31.66 12.10 15.29
N LEU A 32 32.09 13.14 16.01
CA LEU A 32 33.14 13.03 17.03
C LEU A 32 32.67 12.16 18.20
N GLY A 33 31.45 12.38 18.68
CA GLY A 33 30.85 11.55 19.73
C GLY A 33 30.75 10.08 19.32
N ILE A 34 30.29 9.80 18.10
CA ILE A 34 30.19 8.42 17.60
C ILE A 34 31.57 7.76 17.47
N ALA A 35 32.60 8.50 17.03
CA ALA A 35 33.97 7.96 16.98
C ALA A 35 34.51 7.61 18.36
N MET A 36 34.33 8.49 19.34
CA MET A 36 34.65 8.22 20.75
C MET A 36 33.91 6.98 21.26
N ALA A 37 32.60 6.89 21.02
CA ALA A 37 31.79 5.74 21.43
C ALA A 37 32.14 4.45 20.69
N SER A 38 32.82 4.54 19.53
CA SER A 38 33.26 3.40 18.72
C SER A 38 34.67 2.91 19.07
N GLY A 39 35.35 3.56 20.04
CA GLY A 39 36.76 3.29 20.34
C GLY A 39 37.70 3.61 19.17
N ALA A 40 37.25 4.45 18.23
CA ALA A 40 37.97 4.80 17.01
C ALA A 40 38.65 6.17 17.13
N PRO A 41 39.69 6.44 16.34
CA PRO A 41 40.27 7.78 16.24
C PRO A 41 39.19 8.82 15.88
N LEU A 42 39.21 9.98 16.55
CA LEU A 42 38.17 11.01 16.35
C LEU A 42 38.10 11.51 14.91
N ALA A 43 39.25 11.60 14.23
CA ALA A 43 39.33 11.95 12.81
C ALA A 43 38.55 10.97 11.91
N ALA A 44 38.44 9.68 12.29
CA ALA A 44 37.69 8.69 11.52
C ALA A 44 36.20 9.03 11.41
N GLY A 45 35.62 9.66 12.44
CA GLY A 45 34.24 10.14 12.42
C GLY A 45 34.03 11.33 11.48
N LEU A 46 35.03 12.20 11.35
CA LEU A 46 35.00 13.31 10.39
C LEU A 46 35.17 12.81 8.96
N ILE A 47 36.11 11.88 8.72
CA ILE A 47 36.32 11.24 7.41
C ILE A 47 35.02 10.59 6.94
N ALA A 48 34.39 9.79 7.78
CA ALA A 48 33.13 9.14 7.47
C ALA A 48 31.98 10.13 7.22
N ALA A 49 31.94 11.29 7.89
CA ALA A 49 30.96 12.33 7.58
C ALA A 49 31.21 13.01 6.23
N VAL A 50 32.48 13.28 5.89
CA VAL A 50 32.85 13.84 4.58
C VAL A 50 32.50 12.85 3.47
N VAL A 51 32.93 11.60 3.60
CA VAL A 51 32.67 10.55 2.59
C VAL A 51 31.18 10.24 2.50
N GLY A 52 30.47 10.12 3.62
CA GLY A 52 29.03 9.91 3.63
C GLY A 52 28.24 11.07 3.01
N GLY A 53 28.64 12.32 3.25
CA GLY A 53 28.02 13.48 2.63
C GLY A 53 28.28 13.56 1.12
N ILE A 54 29.54 13.39 0.69
CA ILE A 54 29.95 13.57 -0.71
C ILE A 54 29.66 12.32 -1.55
N VAL A 55 30.21 11.16 -1.17
CA VAL A 55 30.14 9.94 -1.98
C VAL A 55 28.76 9.32 -1.93
N ALA A 56 28.22 9.08 -0.73
CA ALA A 56 26.86 8.54 -0.61
C ALA A 56 25.83 9.58 -1.08
N GLY A 57 26.05 10.87 -0.85
CA GLY A 57 25.16 11.93 -1.36
C GLY A 57 25.14 12.03 -2.88
N ALA A 58 26.26 11.81 -3.56
CA ALA A 58 26.33 11.85 -5.02
C ALA A 58 25.75 10.58 -5.67
N LEU A 59 26.10 9.41 -5.13
CA LEU A 59 25.80 8.11 -5.74
C LEU A 59 24.52 7.45 -5.20
N GLY A 60 24.08 7.83 -4.00
CA GLY A 60 22.90 7.29 -3.32
C GLY A 60 21.58 7.61 -4.02
N GLY A 61 20.57 6.80 -3.73
CA GLY A 61 19.27 6.85 -4.38
C GLY A 61 18.33 7.90 -3.80
N SER A 62 18.54 8.31 -2.54
CA SER A 62 17.76 9.35 -1.87
C SER A 62 18.19 10.77 -2.25
N ALA A 63 17.26 11.71 -2.20
CA ALA A 63 17.55 13.12 -2.45
C ALA A 63 17.96 13.88 -1.17
N VAL A 64 17.42 13.49 0.00
CA VAL A 64 17.57 14.25 1.25
C VAL A 64 18.25 13.45 2.37
N GLN A 65 18.51 12.16 2.17
CA GLN A 65 19.22 11.34 3.15
C GLN A 65 20.66 11.80 3.31
N VAL A 66 21.07 11.99 4.56
CA VAL A 66 22.43 12.33 4.94
C VAL A 66 23.07 11.10 5.56
N SER A 67 24.16 10.64 4.95
CA SER A 67 24.92 9.50 5.43
C SER A 67 26.12 9.94 6.25
N GLY A 68 26.49 9.16 7.26
CA GLY A 68 27.71 9.35 8.03
C GLY A 68 27.90 8.25 9.07
N PRO A 69 28.76 8.44 10.08
CA PRO A 69 28.89 7.51 11.18
C PRO A 69 27.53 7.23 11.82
N ALA A 70 27.16 5.96 11.92
CA ALA A 70 25.89 5.56 12.49
C ALA A 70 26.08 5.01 13.90
N ALA A 71 25.24 5.50 14.81
CA ALA A 71 25.31 5.16 16.22
C ALA A 71 25.02 3.66 16.50
N GLY A 72 24.18 3.03 15.67
CA GLY A 72 23.92 1.58 15.76
C GLY A 72 25.15 0.75 15.43
N LEU A 73 26.01 1.22 14.53
CA LEU A 73 27.25 0.53 14.18
C LEU A 73 28.34 0.67 15.24
N SER A 74 28.27 1.65 16.15
CA SER A 74 29.34 1.94 17.11
C SER A 74 29.74 0.74 17.95
N LEU A 75 28.76 -0.03 18.46
CA LEU A 75 29.04 -1.20 19.31
C LEU A 75 29.73 -2.32 18.53
N VAL A 76 29.30 -2.55 17.29
CA VAL A 76 29.94 -3.51 16.39
C VAL A 76 31.37 -3.06 16.09
N VAL A 77 31.57 -1.77 15.84
CA VAL A 77 32.91 -1.22 15.59
C VAL A 77 33.82 -1.36 16.82
N VAL A 78 33.36 -1.03 18.03
CA VAL A 78 34.15 -1.24 19.27
C VAL A 78 34.65 -2.67 19.36
N ASP A 79 33.76 -3.64 19.15
CA ASP A 79 34.10 -5.06 19.23
C ASP A 79 35.12 -5.48 18.15
N LEU A 80 34.95 -5.00 16.92
CA LEU A 80 35.90 -5.24 15.84
C LEU A 80 37.27 -4.58 16.09
N VAL A 81 37.29 -3.39 16.70
CA VAL A 81 38.53 -2.69 17.04
C VAL A 81 39.27 -3.43 18.14
N HIS A 82 38.57 -3.94 19.15
CA HIS A 82 39.19 -4.75 20.19
C HIS A 82 39.70 -6.10 19.65
N THR A 83 38.96 -6.72 18.73
CA THR A 83 39.29 -8.06 18.23
C THR A 83 40.37 -8.03 17.15
N TYR A 84 40.28 -7.11 16.19
CA TYR A 84 41.14 -7.08 15.00
C TYR A 84 42.05 -5.85 14.93
N GLY A 85 41.80 -4.82 15.74
CA GLY A 85 42.46 -3.52 15.66
C GLY A 85 41.88 -2.59 14.60
N TRP A 86 42.03 -1.28 14.81
CA TRP A 86 41.41 -0.24 13.99
C TRP A 86 41.67 -0.38 12.49
N ARG A 87 42.92 -0.65 12.09
CA ARG A 87 43.30 -0.76 10.67
C ARG A 87 42.67 -1.97 9.98
N ALA A 88 42.46 -3.06 10.71
CA ALA A 88 41.77 -4.23 10.19
C ALA A 88 40.25 -3.99 10.13
N THR A 89 39.68 -3.27 11.11
CA THR A 89 38.28 -2.80 11.05
C THR A 89 38.01 -1.92 9.83
N CYS A 90 38.97 -1.08 9.44
CA CYS A 90 38.90 -0.29 8.20
C CYS A 90 38.83 -1.19 6.95
N MET A 91 39.60 -2.30 6.92
CA MET A 91 39.51 -3.29 5.84
C MET A 91 38.16 -4.03 5.85
N ILE A 92 37.66 -4.42 7.02
CA ILE A 92 36.33 -5.04 7.15
C ILE A 92 35.24 -4.09 6.61
N THR A 93 35.34 -2.80 6.91
CA THR A 93 34.43 -1.76 6.40
C THR A 93 34.49 -1.64 4.88
N LEU A 94 35.69 -1.68 4.30
CA LEU A 94 35.89 -1.64 2.85
C LEU A 94 35.24 -2.86 2.18
N LEU A 95 35.50 -4.06 2.70
CA LEU A 95 34.91 -5.30 2.18
C LEU A 95 33.38 -5.34 2.36
N ALA A 96 32.87 -4.79 3.47
CA ALA A 96 31.44 -4.65 3.70
C ALA A 96 30.79 -3.74 2.65
N GLY A 97 31.47 -2.63 2.28
CA GLY A 97 31.05 -1.77 1.19
C GLY A 97 31.01 -2.49 -0.16
N ALA A 98 31.97 -3.38 -0.44
CA ALA A 98 31.94 -4.21 -1.65
C ALA A 98 30.73 -5.17 -1.67
N VAL A 99 30.40 -5.78 -0.53
CA VAL A 99 29.18 -6.61 -0.41
C VAL A 99 27.91 -5.79 -0.66
N GLN A 100 27.79 -4.61 -0.06
CA GLN A 100 26.65 -3.70 -0.28
C GLN A 100 26.52 -3.29 -1.75
N LEU A 101 27.65 -2.95 -2.39
CA LEU A 101 27.69 -2.63 -3.81
C LEU A 101 27.11 -3.77 -4.65
N LEU A 102 27.55 -5.00 -4.39
CA LEU A 102 27.04 -6.19 -5.08
C LEU A 102 25.54 -6.39 -4.83
N LEU A 103 25.08 -6.29 -3.58
CA LEU A 103 23.66 -6.43 -3.23
C LEU A 103 22.78 -5.39 -3.94
N GLY A 104 23.23 -4.14 -4.05
CA GLY A 104 22.53 -3.09 -4.79
C GLY A 104 22.49 -3.36 -6.31
N VAL A 105 23.60 -3.80 -6.89
CA VAL A 105 23.67 -4.17 -8.32
C VAL A 105 22.76 -5.36 -8.66
N PHE A 106 22.68 -6.35 -7.77
CA PHE A 106 21.77 -7.50 -7.91
C PHE A 106 20.31 -7.21 -7.52
N ARG A 107 19.98 -5.95 -7.21
CA ARG A 107 18.63 -5.49 -6.87
C ARG A 107 18.01 -6.18 -5.66
N ALA A 108 18.83 -6.45 -4.64
CA ALA A 108 18.41 -7.13 -3.42
C ALA A 108 17.84 -6.17 -2.35
N ALA A 109 17.88 -4.84 -2.55
CA ALA A 109 17.54 -3.89 -1.48
C ALA A 109 16.06 -3.96 -1.05
N ARG A 110 15.16 -4.34 -1.97
CA ARG A 110 13.73 -4.50 -1.64
C ARG A 110 13.46 -5.59 -0.60
N ALA A 111 14.29 -6.63 -0.53
CA ALA A 111 14.14 -7.65 0.51
C ALA A 111 14.39 -7.08 1.91
N ALA A 112 15.26 -6.08 2.05
CA ALA A 112 15.54 -5.41 3.32
C ALA A 112 14.36 -4.55 3.82
N LEU A 113 13.37 -4.23 2.98
CA LEU A 113 12.13 -3.57 3.42
C LEU A 113 11.14 -4.52 4.11
N ALA A 114 11.35 -5.83 4.06
CA ALA A 114 10.46 -6.80 4.70
C ALA A 114 10.60 -6.85 6.24
N VAL A 115 11.40 -5.95 6.83
CA VAL A 115 11.62 -5.83 8.28
C VAL A 115 10.43 -5.12 8.93
N SER A 116 9.82 -5.75 9.95
CA SER A 116 8.73 -5.12 10.71
C SER A 116 9.20 -3.80 11.36
N PRO A 117 8.41 -2.71 11.29
CA PRO A 117 8.69 -1.47 12.01
C PRO A 117 8.92 -1.66 13.51
N ALA A 118 8.29 -2.68 14.13
CA ALA A 118 8.49 -3.01 15.53
C ALA A 118 9.94 -3.46 15.83
N VAL A 119 10.57 -4.22 14.93
CA VAL A 119 11.98 -4.63 15.06
C VAL A 119 12.88 -3.40 15.01
N ILE A 120 12.66 -2.50 14.06
CA ILE A 120 13.49 -1.31 13.86
C ILE A 120 13.40 -0.39 15.07
N HIS A 121 12.19 -0.10 15.54
CA HIS A 121 12.00 0.74 16.71
C HIS A 121 12.55 0.08 17.98
N GLY A 122 12.40 -1.24 18.14
CA GLY A 122 12.98 -1.98 19.27
C GLY A 122 14.51 -1.93 19.24
N MET A 123 15.10 -2.08 18.06
CA MET A 123 16.55 -1.96 17.81
C MET A 123 17.06 -0.56 18.15
N LEU A 124 16.44 0.49 17.60
CA LEU A 124 16.83 1.88 17.87
C LEU A 124 16.71 2.24 19.35
N ALA A 125 15.66 1.77 20.02
CA ALA A 125 15.51 1.96 21.46
C ALA A 125 16.61 1.23 22.24
N GLY A 126 16.95 0.00 21.86
CA GLY A 126 18.04 -0.77 22.49
C GLY A 126 19.40 -0.10 22.32
N VAL A 127 19.74 0.31 21.10
CA VAL A 127 20.96 1.10 20.82
C VAL A 127 20.98 2.39 21.63
N GLY A 128 19.86 3.12 21.67
CA GLY A 128 19.74 4.36 22.44
C GLY A 128 19.99 4.15 23.93
N VAL A 129 19.46 3.08 24.53
CA VAL A 129 19.71 2.71 25.93
C VAL A 129 21.18 2.37 26.16
N ILE A 130 21.80 1.56 25.30
CA ILE A 130 23.21 1.16 25.47
C ILE A 130 24.13 2.38 25.37
N ILE A 131 23.90 3.26 24.39
CA ILE A 131 24.68 4.50 24.25
C ILE A 131 24.49 5.38 25.47
N ALA A 132 23.25 5.60 25.91
CA ALA A 132 23.00 6.44 27.07
C ALA A 132 23.68 5.90 28.33
N LEU A 133 23.62 4.58 28.58
CA LEU A 133 24.30 3.96 29.71
C LEU A 133 25.82 4.07 29.61
N SER A 134 26.39 3.77 28.45
CA SER A 134 27.85 3.77 28.25
C SER A 134 28.43 5.18 28.40
N GLN A 135 27.76 6.18 27.82
CA GLN A 135 28.24 7.56 27.83
C GLN A 135 27.95 8.27 29.15
N LEU A 136 27.00 7.79 29.96
CA LEU A 136 26.76 8.31 31.31
C LEU A 136 27.99 8.11 32.22
N HIS A 137 28.77 7.05 32.02
CA HIS A 137 30.01 6.81 32.77
C HIS A 137 31.06 7.89 32.49
N VAL A 138 31.19 8.27 31.21
CA VAL A 138 32.10 9.35 30.77
C VAL A 138 31.65 10.71 31.33
N VAL A 139 30.34 10.96 31.39
CA VAL A 139 29.78 12.17 32.02
C VAL A 139 30.08 12.22 33.53
N LEU A 140 30.10 11.07 34.21
CA LEU A 140 30.43 10.96 35.63
C LEU A 140 31.94 11.05 35.91
N GLY A 141 32.78 11.08 34.87
CA GLY A 141 34.23 11.19 34.96
C GLY A 141 34.98 9.86 34.92
N GLY A 142 34.28 8.74 34.74
CA GLY A 142 34.85 7.40 34.60
C GLY A 142 35.02 6.93 33.14
N SER A 143 35.41 5.67 32.97
CA SER A 143 35.50 4.98 31.67
C SER A 143 34.33 4.02 31.45
N SER A 144 33.88 3.86 30.21
CA SER A 144 32.83 2.90 29.85
C SER A 144 33.35 1.46 29.78
N GLN A 145 32.55 0.49 30.24
CA GLN A 145 32.81 -0.94 30.15
C GLN A 145 32.27 -1.57 28.86
N HIS A 146 32.74 -2.79 28.55
CA HIS A 146 32.40 -3.53 27.33
C HIS A 146 30.93 -3.98 27.22
N SER A 147 30.20 -4.12 28.33
CA SER A 147 28.81 -4.56 28.32
C SER A 147 27.88 -3.57 29.03
N ALA A 148 26.65 -3.47 28.54
CA ALA A 148 25.62 -2.62 29.14
C ALA A 148 25.31 -3.04 30.59
N VAL A 149 25.38 -4.34 30.88
CA VAL A 149 25.18 -4.89 32.22
C VAL A 149 26.32 -4.51 33.16
N ALA A 150 27.58 -4.60 32.70
CA ALA A 150 28.73 -4.19 33.51
C ALA A 150 28.67 -2.69 33.83
N ASN A 151 28.35 -1.87 32.84
CA ASN A 151 28.08 -0.44 33.02
C ASN A 151 26.96 -0.22 34.08
N LEU A 152 25.84 -0.95 34.01
CA LEU A 152 24.77 -0.79 34.99
C LEU A 152 25.18 -1.12 36.43
N VAL A 153 26.04 -2.14 36.61
CA VAL A 153 26.53 -2.59 37.92
C VAL A 153 27.54 -1.60 38.52
N GLU A 154 28.35 -0.93 37.71
CA GLU A 154 29.39 0.01 38.16
C GLU A 154 28.84 1.41 38.48
N LEU A 155 27.70 1.80 37.88
CA LEU A 155 27.06 3.12 38.07
C LEU A 155 26.92 3.58 39.53
N PRO A 156 26.46 2.75 40.49
CA PRO A 156 26.33 3.19 41.88
C PRO A 156 27.66 3.62 42.51
N GLY A 157 28.77 2.96 42.13
CA GLY A 157 30.10 3.31 42.60
C GLY A 157 30.60 4.64 42.03
N GLN A 158 30.34 4.90 40.74
CA GLN A 158 30.73 6.16 40.09
C GLN A 158 29.89 7.36 40.57
N ILE A 159 28.64 7.14 40.98
CA ILE A 159 27.82 8.19 41.61
C ILE A 159 28.36 8.56 43.00
N ALA A 160 29.05 7.65 43.69
CA ALA A 160 29.67 7.93 44.98
C ALA A 160 30.99 8.70 44.86
N ASP A 161 31.71 8.58 43.74
CA ASP A 161 33.01 9.24 43.47
C ASP A 161 32.89 10.34 42.39
N LEU A 162 32.24 11.44 42.76
CA LEU A 162 31.89 12.52 41.84
C LEU A 162 33.11 13.39 41.47
N HIS A 163 33.53 13.32 40.22
CA HIS A 163 34.56 14.20 39.65
C HIS A 163 33.96 15.58 39.32
N GLY A 164 33.97 16.49 40.30
CA GLY A 164 33.15 17.72 40.32
C GLY A 164 33.13 18.55 39.04
N HIS A 165 34.28 18.85 38.42
CA HIS A 165 34.33 19.68 37.19
C HIS A 165 33.78 18.95 35.96
N LYS A 166 34.14 17.67 35.78
CA LYS A 166 33.70 16.82 34.67
C LYS A 166 32.18 16.64 34.67
N VAL A 167 31.62 16.33 35.85
CA VAL A 167 30.18 16.19 36.06
C VAL A 167 29.46 17.51 35.81
N ALA A 168 30.00 18.64 36.28
CA ALA A 168 29.41 19.96 36.08
C ALA A 168 29.26 20.32 34.60
N VAL A 169 30.27 20.02 33.78
CA VAL A 169 30.23 20.25 32.32
C VAL A 169 29.19 19.37 31.65
N GLY A 170 29.12 18.09 32.01
CA GLY A 170 28.14 17.17 31.45
C GLY A 170 26.69 17.56 31.82
N LEU A 171 26.44 17.89 33.08
CA LEU A 171 25.14 18.39 33.55
C LEU A 171 24.75 19.72 32.91
N LEU A 172 25.70 20.65 32.77
CA LEU A 172 25.50 21.91 32.06
C LEU A 172 25.08 21.64 30.62
N THR A 173 25.79 20.74 29.93
CA THR A 173 25.50 20.38 28.53
C THR A 173 24.08 19.81 28.39
N ILE A 174 23.69 18.84 29.24
CA ILE A 174 22.33 18.27 29.26
C ILE A 174 21.28 19.34 29.54
N THR A 175 21.55 20.24 30.49
CA THR A 175 20.66 21.34 30.87
C THR A 175 20.44 22.29 29.70
N VAL A 176 21.52 22.71 29.03
CA VAL A 176 21.44 23.56 27.84
C VAL A 176 20.63 22.85 26.74
N LEU A 177 20.91 21.58 26.44
CA LEU A 177 20.17 20.81 25.43
C LEU A 177 18.66 20.75 25.74
N ALA A 178 18.29 20.47 27.00
CA ALA A 178 16.89 20.38 27.43
C ALA A 178 16.19 21.75 27.35
N VAL A 179 16.82 22.82 27.82
CA VAL A 179 16.27 24.19 27.79
C VAL A 179 16.17 24.72 26.36
N TRP A 180 17.14 24.42 25.49
CA TRP A 180 17.17 24.90 24.11
C TRP A 180 15.92 24.50 23.32
N THR A 181 15.39 23.31 23.60
CA THR A 181 14.15 22.83 22.97
C THR A 181 12.93 23.71 23.29
N ARG A 182 12.95 24.47 24.40
CA ARG A 182 11.86 25.34 24.86
C ARG A 182 12.01 26.81 24.44
N LEU A 183 13.14 27.21 23.87
CA LEU A 183 13.40 28.58 23.45
C LEU A 183 12.58 29.02 22.20
N PRO A 184 12.37 30.33 21.97
CA PRO A 184 11.66 30.84 20.80
C PRO A 184 12.39 30.53 19.48
N ALA A 185 11.63 30.51 18.38
CA ALA A 185 12.13 30.12 17.05
C ALA A 185 13.31 30.97 16.54
N ALA A 186 13.42 32.24 16.96
CA ALA A 186 14.52 33.13 16.59
C ALA A 186 15.90 32.64 17.07
N ILE A 187 15.97 31.99 18.24
CA ILE A 187 17.22 31.46 18.81
C ILE A 187 17.52 30.06 18.26
N LYS A 188 16.48 29.31 17.88
CA LYS A 188 16.56 27.95 17.31
C LYS A 188 17.19 27.89 15.91
N VAL A 189 17.60 29.02 15.34
CA VAL A 189 18.42 29.09 14.13
C VAL A 189 19.77 28.37 14.36
N ILE A 190 20.31 28.45 15.58
CA ILE A 190 21.50 27.70 15.98
C ILE A 190 21.06 26.31 16.51
N PRO A 191 21.60 25.20 15.96
CA PRO A 191 21.28 23.87 16.45
C PRO A 191 21.67 23.66 17.91
N ALA A 192 20.79 22.99 18.67
CA ALA A 192 21.00 22.74 20.10
C ALA A 192 22.33 22.03 20.44
N PRO A 193 22.81 21.01 19.68
CA PRO A 193 24.09 20.36 19.94
C PRO A 193 25.28 21.33 19.90
N LEU A 194 25.31 22.23 18.91
CA LEU A 194 26.38 23.20 18.76
C LEU A 194 26.36 24.22 19.90
N ALA A 195 25.18 24.75 20.22
CA ALA A 195 25.03 25.70 21.31
C ALA A 195 25.48 25.11 22.65
N ALA A 196 25.09 23.87 22.93
CA ALA A 196 25.46 23.19 24.16
C ALA A 196 26.99 22.99 24.28
N LEU A 197 27.66 22.56 23.20
CA LEU A 197 29.11 22.39 23.19
C LEU A 197 29.87 23.72 23.29
N LEU A 198 29.38 24.77 22.62
CA LEU A 198 29.97 26.10 22.72
C LEU A 198 29.86 26.66 24.14
N VAL A 199 28.68 26.56 24.76
CA VAL A 199 28.48 26.99 26.14
C VAL A 199 29.41 26.20 27.07
N ALA A 200 29.45 24.88 26.94
CA ALA A 200 30.32 24.01 27.73
C ALA A 200 31.81 24.37 27.59
N ALA A 201 32.30 24.55 26.35
CA ALA A 201 33.68 24.91 26.07
C ALA A 201 34.05 26.29 26.63
N VAL A 202 33.19 27.30 26.43
CA VAL A 202 33.41 28.65 26.94
C VAL A 202 33.38 28.68 28.45
N THR A 203 32.45 27.98 29.11
CA THR A 203 32.42 27.91 30.58
C THR A 203 33.63 27.19 31.13
N ALA A 204 34.04 26.06 30.55
CA ALA A 204 35.20 25.32 31.02
C ALA A 204 36.48 26.16 30.88
N TRP A 205 36.61 26.90 29.77
CA TRP A 205 37.73 27.82 29.55
C TRP A 205 37.70 29.02 30.52
N ALA A 206 36.55 29.69 30.68
CA ALA A 206 36.42 30.90 31.49
C ALA A 206 36.64 30.66 32.99
N PHE A 207 36.22 29.49 33.50
CA PHE A 207 36.37 29.12 34.91
C PHE A 207 37.62 28.27 35.18
N GLY A 208 38.44 27.97 34.16
CA GLY A 208 39.65 27.16 34.32
C GLY A 208 39.37 25.74 34.80
N TRP A 209 38.24 25.15 34.40
CA TRP A 209 37.86 23.80 34.81
C TRP A 209 38.78 22.74 34.21
N ASP A 210 39.19 21.79 35.05
CA ASP A 210 39.95 20.61 34.64
C ASP A 210 39.03 19.62 33.93
N VAL A 211 39.13 19.58 32.60
CA VAL A 211 38.28 18.81 31.70
C VAL A 211 39.13 18.11 30.66
N THR A 212 38.68 16.93 30.23
CA THR A 212 39.37 16.17 29.19
C THR A 212 39.01 16.80 27.84
N ARG A 213 39.97 17.38 27.12
CA ARG A 213 39.71 17.99 25.81
C ARG A 213 39.91 17.00 24.67
N VAL A 214 39.22 17.23 23.56
CA VAL A 214 39.43 16.49 22.32
C VAL A 214 40.89 16.66 21.85
N ASP A 215 41.57 15.55 21.60
CA ASP A 215 42.89 15.54 20.98
C ASP A 215 42.82 15.02 19.54
N LEU A 216 43.40 15.78 18.61
CA LEU A 216 43.51 15.44 17.18
C LEU A 216 44.98 15.36 16.74
N SER A 217 45.93 15.56 17.65
CA SER A 217 47.37 15.71 17.36
C SER A 217 47.97 14.43 16.76
N ASP A 218 47.52 13.27 17.24
CA ASP A 218 47.98 11.95 16.76
C ASP A 218 47.32 11.53 15.44
N SER A 219 46.24 12.21 15.02
CA SER A 219 45.40 11.75 13.91
C SER A 219 46.06 11.84 12.52
N LEU A 220 47.00 12.76 12.31
CA LEU A 220 47.71 12.90 11.03
C LEU A 220 48.91 11.95 10.93
N THR A 221 49.55 11.65 12.07
CA THR A 221 50.73 10.78 12.17
C THR A 221 50.36 9.30 12.16
N GLU A 222 49.18 8.95 12.68
CA GLU A 222 48.64 7.58 12.69
C GLU A 222 47.77 7.26 11.47
N TRP A 223 47.64 8.19 10.51
CA TRP A 223 46.88 7.94 9.28
C TRP A 223 47.54 6.80 8.49
N ALA A 224 46.89 5.64 8.50
CA ALA A 224 47.47 4.42 7.94
C ALA A 224 46.43 3.67 7.08
N PHE A 225 46.93 3.09 5.99
CA PHE A 225 46.11 2.26 5.10
C PHE A 225 45.54 1.02 5.83
N PRO A 226 44.35 0.56 5.40
CA PRO A 226 43.73 -0.63 5.95
C PRO A 226 44.63 -1.85 5.74
N VAL A 227 44.62 -2.76 6.72
CA VAL A 227 45.40 -4.01 6.68
C VAL A 227 44.45 -5.20 6.67
N LEU A 228 44.86 -6.30 6.05
CA LEU A 228 44.07 -7.52 6.10
C LEU A 228 43.91 -7.99 7.55
N PRO A 229 42.68 -8.27 8.02
CA PRO A 229 42.45 -8.85 9.34
C PRO A 229 43.15 -10.21 9.43
N GLN A 230 43.79 -10.45 10.57
CA GLN A 230 44.39 -11.74 10.91
C GLN A 230 43.43 -12.49 11.82
N GLY A 231 43.37 -13.83 11.71
CA GLY A 231 42.52 -14.68 12.54
C GLY A 231 41.64 -15.63 11.74
N ASP A 232 40.55 -16.10 12.35
CA ASP A 232 39.60 -17.00 11.73
C ASP A 232 38.80 -16.29 10.63
N TRP A 233 38.98 -16.75 9.39
CA TRP A 233 38.33 -16.16 8.22
C TRP A 233 36.80 -16.31 8.24
N HIS A 234 36.26 -17.30 8.96
CA HIS A 234 34.82 -17.45 9.14
C HIS A 234 34.25 -16.28 9.95
N LEU A 235 34.94 -15.89 11.03
CA LEU A 235 34.56 -14.75 11.85
C LEU A 235 34.76 -13.43 11.09
N VAL A 236 35.85 -13.30 10.33
CA VAL A 236 36.07 -12.12 9.48
C VAL A 236 34.94 -11.97 8.44
N VAL A 237 34.58 -13.04 7.73
CA VAL A 237 33.48 -13.01 6.76
C VAL A 237 32.15 -12.69 7.46
N ALA A 238 31.89 -13.27 8.64
CA ALA A 238 30.71 -12.95 9.44
C ALA A 238 30.67 -11.46 9.83
N SER A 239 31.80 -10.88 10.26
CA SER A 239 31.91 -9.45 10.58
C SER A 239 31.69 -8.56 9.36
N VAL A 240 32.25 -8.92 8.19
CA VAL A 240 32.03 -8.21 6.93
C VAL A 240 30.55 -8.22 6.55
N LEU A 241 29.91 -9.38 6.61
CA LEU A 241 28.48 -9.52 6.31
C LEU A 241 27.62 -8.76 7.33
N LEU A 242 27.98 -8.80 8.62
CA LEU A 242 27.27 -8.09 9.68
C LEU A 242 27.31 -6.57 9.44
N VAL A 243 28.49 -6.00 9.21
CA VAL A 243 28.65 -4.57 8.93
C VAL A 243 27.91 -4.19 7.65
N ALA A 244 28.01 -5.01 6.59
CA ALA A 244 27.35 -4.75 5.31
C ALA A 244 25.82 -4.72 5.45
N LEU A 245 25.24 -5.74 6.09
CA LEU A 245 23.80 -5.87 6.27
C LEU A 245 23.26 -4.82 7.22
N LEU A 246 23.93 -4.57 8.35
CA LEU A 246 23.47 -3.61 9.35
C LEU A 246 23.50 -2.18 8.80
N ALA A 247 24.62 -1.75 8.21
CA ALA A 247 24.73 -0.41 7.62
C ALA A 247 23.78 -0.25 6.40
N GLY A 248 23.58 -1.32 5.62
CA GLY A 248 22.65 -1.33 4.50
C GLY A 248 21.20 -1.18 4.97
N CYS A 249 20.77 -2.00 5.92
CA CYS A 249 19.44 -1.93 6.52
C CYS A 249 19.18 -0.57 7.15
N GLU A 250 20.07 -0.04 7.99
CA GLU A 250 19.89 1.30 8.59
C GLU A 250 19.74 2.39 7.51
N SER A 251 20.55 2.33 6.45
CA SER A 251 20.45 3.27 5.34
C SER A 251 19.11 3.18 4.61
N LEU A 252 18.64 1.97 4.29
CA LEU A 252 17.38 1.78 3.57
C LEU A 252 16.16 2.17 4.42
N LEU A 253 16.22 1.91 5.73
CA LEU A 253 15.17 2.29 6.66
C LEU A 253 15.12 3.79 6.90
N CYS A 254 16.28 4.44 7.03
CA CYS A 254 16.39 5.89 7.03
C CYS A 254 15.80 6.46 5.73
N CYS A 255 16.07 5.82 4.60
CA CYS A 255 15.65 6.27 3.29
C CYS A 255 14.13 6.27 3.19
N VAL A 256 13.48 5.17 3.57
CA VAL A 256 12.01 5.07 3.63
C VAL A 256 11.41 6.08 4.61
N ALA A 257 12.04 6.28 5.77
CA ALA A 257 11.53 7.21 6.78
C ALA A 257 11.54 8.67 6.31
N VAL A 258 12.57 9.09 5.57
CA VAL A 258 12.66 10.48 5.08
C VAL A 258 11.99 10.72 3.75
N ASP A 259 11.76 9.67 2.95
CA ASP A 259 11.08 9.76 1.66
C ASP A 259 9.66 10.35 1.79
N GLY A 260 8.97 10.07 2.91
CA GLY A 260 7.67 10.67 3.22
C GLY A 260 7.70 12.14 3.68
N MET A 261 8.88 12.70 3.94
CA MET A 261 9.04 14.04 4.53
C MET A 261 9.29 15.15 3.50
N HIS A 262 9.43 14.82 2.22
CA HIS A 262 9.62 15.79 1.14
C HIS A 262 8.76 15.44 -0.08
N GLY A 263 8.33 16.46 -0.83
CA GLY A 263 7.57 16.30 -2.08
C GLY A 263 8.44 16.11 -3.34
N GLY A 264 9.66 15.61 -3.16
CA GLY A 264 10.67 15.47 -4.24
C GLY A 264 10.64 14.10 -4.90
N ARG A 265 11.65 13.80 -5.73
CA ARG A 265 11.80 12.46 -6.34
C ARG A 265 11.91 11.40 -5.23
N ARG A 266 11.07 10.37 -5.33
CA ARG A 266 11.10 9.20 -4.46
C ARG A 266 12.44 8.47 -4.55
N ALA A 267 12.90 7.92 -3.44
CA ALA A 267 14.19 7.26 -3.38
C ALA A 267 14.21 5.92 -4.12
N ASP A 268 15.35 5.63 -4.77
CA ASP A 268 15.66 4.31 -5.34
C ASP A 268 16.52 3.54 -4.33
N LEU A 269 15.98 2.46 -3.78
CA LEU A 269 16.63 1.70 -2.71
C LEU A 269 17.83 0.90 -3.18
N ASP A 270 17.79 0.35 -4.39
CA ASP A 270 18.90 -0.40 -4.95
C ASP A 270 20.07 0.57 -5.24
N GLN A 271 19.77 1.75 -5.79
CA GLN A 271 20.76 2.82 -5.96
C GLN A 271 21.30 3.33 -4.61
N GLU A 272 20.46 3.46 -3.58
CA GLU A 272 20.90 3.84 -2.24
C GLU A 272 21.89 2.82 -1.68
N LEU A 273 21.59 1.53 -1.77
CA LEU A 273 22.48 0.47 -1.29
C LEU A 273 23.81 0.45 -2.06
N THR A 274 23.77 0.62 -3.38
CA THR A 274 24.98 0.78 -4.21
C THR A 274 25.80 2.00 -3.77
N GLY A 275 25.17 3.15 -3.57
CA GLY A 275 25.84 4.39 -3.13
C GLY A 275 26.48 4.26 -1.74
N GLN A 276 25.81 3.61 -0.79
CA GLN A 276 26.37 3.27 0.52
C GLN A 276 27.57 2.33 0.39
N GLY A 277 27.48 1.32 -0.48
CA GLY A 277 28.57 0.39 -0.73
C GLY A 277 29.85 1.09 -1.18
N VAL A 278 29.74 2.00 -2.16
CA VAL A 278 30.88 2.81 -2.59
C VAL A 278 31.38 3.72 -1.48
N ALA A 279 30.49 4.36 -0.73
CA ALA A 279 30.89 5.21 0.40
C ALA A 279 31.64 4.42 1.49
N ASN A 280 31.21 3.18 1.78
CA ASN A 280 31.87 2.30 2.75
C ASN A 280 33.22 1.77 2.25
N MET A 281 33.36 1.52 0.95
CA MET A 281 34.65 1.23 0.34
C MET A 281 35.63 2.41 0.50
N VAL A 282 35.16 3.63 0.20
CA VAL A 282 36.00 4.84 0.27
C VAL A 282 36.35 5.20 1.71
N THR A 283 35.38 5.18 2.64
CA THR A 283 35.65 5.52 4.06
C THR A 283 36.61 4.50 4.67
N GLY A 284 36.42 3.19 4.42
CA GLY A 284 37.33 2.15 4.91
C GLY A 284 38.74 2.29 4.32
N ALA A 285 38.87 2.66 3.05
CA ALA A 285 40.16 2.93 2.42
C ALA A 285 40.89 4.14 3.04
N LEU A 286 40.14 5.17 3.43
CA LEU A 286 40.68 6.40 4.02
C LEU A 286 40.90 6.32 5.54
N GLY A 287 40.56 5.21 6.19
CA GLY A 287 40.66 5.06 7.64
C GLY A 287 39.52 5.74 8.40
N GLY A 288 38.33 5.82 7.79
CA GLY A 288 37.11 6.34 8.39
C GLY A 288 36.21 5.24 8.96
N LEU A 289 35.24 5.65 9.79
CA LEU A 289 34.19 4.76 10.30
C LEU A 289 33.27 4.25 9.17
N PRO A 290 32.60 3.09 9.38
CA PRO A 290 31.45 2.70 8.58
C PRO A 290 30.40 3.81 8.52
N VAL A 291 29.81 3.96 7.34
CA VAL A 291 28.80 4.96 7.00
C VAL A 291 27.48 4.27 6.74
N ALA A 292 26.40 4.85 7.25
CA ALA A 292 25.02 4.50 6.90
C ALA A 292 24.14 5.76 6.88
N GLY A 293 22.90 5.62 6.40
CA GLY A 293 21.91 6.68 6.46
C GLY A 293 21.52 6.99 7.91
N VAL A 294 21.73 8.24 8.35
CA VAL A 294 21.49 8.64 9.74
C VAL A 294 20.16 9.36 9.86
N ILE A 295 19.21 8.78 10.59
CA ILE A 295 17.84 9.30 10.71
C ILE A 295 17.79 10.73 11.28
N VAL A 296 18.58 11.03 12.31
CA VAL A 296 18.57 12.36 12.96
C VAL A 296 19.04 13.45 11.98
N ARG A 297 20.10 13.19 11.21
CA ARG A 297 20.65 14.14 10.23
C ARG A 297 19.72 14.27 9.02
N SER A 298 19.18 13.16 8.53
CA SER A 298 18.31 13.12 7.36
C SER A 298 16.96 13.80 7.63
N THR A 299 16.39 13.58 8.82
CA THR A 299 15.16 14.29 9.24
C THR A 299 15.40 15.78 9.45
N ALA A 300 16.55 16.17 10.00
CA ALA A 300 16.94 17.58 10.11
C ALA A 300 17.11 18.22 8.72
N ASN A 301 17.74 17.51 7.77
CA ASN A 301 17.89 17.96 6.39
C ASN A 301 16.54 18.19 5.69
N ALA A 302 15.64 17.20 5.80
CA ALA A 302 14.30 17.28 5.24
C ALA A 302 13.47 18.41 5.87
N ARG A 303 13.52 18.56 7.21
CA ARG A 303 12.81 19.64 7.94
C ARG A 303 13.38 21.03 7.66
N ALA A 304 14.68 21.13 7.39
CA ALA A 304 15.31 22.37 6.95
C ALA A 304 14.95 22.73 5.49
N GLY A 305 14.19 21.87 4.81
CA GLY A 305 13.62 22.14 3.50
C GLY A 305 14.44 21.63 2.33
N ALA A 306 15.44 20.78 2.55
CA ALA A 306 16.25 20.20 1.46
C ALA A 306 15.37 19.51 0.42
N ARG A 307 15.74 19.65 -0.85
CA ARG A 307 15.00 19.10 -2.00
C ARG A 307 15.87 18.25 -2.92
N THR A 308 17.20 18.45 -2.89
CA THR A 308 18.12 17.77 -3.80
C THR A 308 19.34 17.22 -3.07
N ARG A 309 20.06 16.33 -3.76
CA ARG A 309 21.35 15.79 -3.33
C ARG A 309 22.41 16.87 -3.07
N ALA A 310 22.22 18.09 -3.57
CA ALA A 310 23.15 19.19 -3.31
C ALA A 310 23.29 19.48 -1.82
N SER A 311 22.22 19.35 -1.02
CA SER A 311 22.30 19.61 0.42
C SER A 311 23.25 18.65 1.13
N THR A 312 23.20 17.37 0.76
CA THR A 312 24.00 16.30 1.39
C THR A 312 25.47 16.40 0.98
N ILE A 313 25.73 16.72 -0.29
CA ILE A 313 27.08 16.96 -0.82
C ILE A 313 27.69 18.21 -0.17
N LEU A 314 26.96 19.34 -0.15
CA LEU A 314 27.41 20.58 0.47
C LEU A 314 27.72 20.37 1.95
N HIS A 315 26.89 19.60 2.65
CA HIS A 315 27.17 19.21 4.04
C HIS A 315 28.54 18.54 4.18
N GLY A 316 28.85 17.54 3.36
CA GLY A 316 30.16 16.87 3.39
C GLY A 316 31.32 17.81 3.07
N VAL A 317 31.11 18.75 2.13
CA VAL A 317 32.08 19.81 1.82
C VAL A 317 32.30 20.75 3.02
N TRP A 318 31.23 21.16 3.72
CA TRP A 318 31.37 22.00 4.91
C TRP A 318 32.13 21.28 6.03
N VAL A 319 31.89 19.98 6.23
CA VAL A 319 32.67 19.18 7.19
C VAL A 319 34.14 19.16 6.79
N LEU A 320 34.45 18.95 5.50
CA LEU A 320 35.83 18.93 5.01
C LEU A 320 36.54 20.28 5.21
N VAL A 321 35.89 21.37 4.82
CA VAL A 321 36.40 22.73 4.99
C VAL A 321 36.59 23.05 6.47
N PHE A 322 35.66 22.65 7.34
CA PHE A 322 35.77 22.84 8.78
C PHE A 322 36.90 22.02 9.40
N ALA A 323 37.05 20.75 9.02
CA ALA A 323 38.10 19.88 9.54
C ALA A 323 39.50 20.41 9.17
N ILE A 324 39.69 20.90 7.94
CA ILE A 324 40.98 21.43 7.47
C ILE A 324 41.24 22.84 8.01
N GLY A 325 40.24 23.73 7.94
CA GLY A 325 40.42 25.16 8.27
C GLY A 325 40.26 25.52 9.75
N PHE A 326 39.49 24.72 10.51
CA PHE A 326 39.09 25.01 11.90
C PHE A 326 39.32 23.84 12.86
N GLY A 327 40.22 22.90 12.51
CA GLY A 327 40.54 21.75 13.36
C GLY A 327 40.97 22.11 14.80
N TRP A 328 41.67 23.24 14.98
CA TRP A 328 42.06 23.77 16.29
C TRP A 328 40.87 24.15 17.17
N THR A 329 39.72 24.49 16.60
CA THR A 329 38.51 24.81 17.37
C THR A 329 37.90 23.54 17.97
N ILE A 330 38.08 22.39 17.31
CA ILE A 330 37.58 21.10 17.79
C ILE A 330 38.30 20.68 19.08
N THR A 331 39.60 21.00 19.22
CA THR A 331 40.39 20.66 20.41
C THR A 331 40.01 21.49 21.65
N LEU A 332 39.13 22.49 21.51
CA LEU A 332 38.57 23.23 22.64
C LEU A 332 37.37 22.51 23.29
N ILE A 333 36.81 21.50 22.62
CA ILE A 333 35.59 20.83 23.05
C ILE A 333 35.92 19.85 24.19
N PRO A 334 35.24 19.95 25.36
CA PRO A 334 35.33 18.95 26.42
C PRO A 334 34.70 17.62 25.99
N MET A 335 35.37 16.50 26.28
CA MET A 335 34.89 15.14 26.00
C MET A 335 33.63 14.82 26.81
N GLU A 336 33.54 15.33 28.03
CA GLU A 336 32.38 15.19 28.90
C GLU A 336 31.12 15.84 28.28
N ALA A 337 31.30 16.93 27.53
CA ALA A 337 30.21 17.58 26.80
C ALA A 337 29.77 16.74 25.58
N LEU A 338 30.69 16.07 24.87
CA LEU A 338 30.35 15.14 23.80
C LEU A 338 29.62 13.90 24.34
N ALA A 339 30.08 13.34 25.45
CA ALA A 339 29.41 12.22 26.11
C ALA A 339 27.99 12.61 26.55
N ALA A 340 27.83 13.78 27.18
CA ALA A 340 26.52 14.32 27.57
C ALA A 340 25.57 14.50 26.37
N LEU A 341 26.09 14.96 25.23
CA LEU A 341 25.32 15.04 23.98
C LEU A 341 24.84 13.66 23.52
N LEU A 342 25.69 12.63 23.59
CA LEU A 342 25.32 11.26 23.22
C LEU A 342 24.31 10.65 24.19
N VAL A 343 24.43 10.91 25.50
CA VAL A 343 23.42 10.51 26.50
C VAL A 343 22.07 11.10 26.14
N PHE A 344 22.02 12.42 25.87
CA PHE A 344 20.80 13.10 25.50
C PHE A 344 20.16 12.51 24.23
N ILE A 345 20.97 12.24 23.20
CA ILE A 345 20.49 11.62 21.95
C ILE A 345 20.01 10.19 22.19
N GLY A 346 20.75 9.39 22.95
CA GLY A 346 20.37 8.00 23.28
C GLY A 346 19.03 7.93 23.99
N VAL A 347 18.77 8.83 24.94
CA VAL A 347 17.46 8.95 25.61
C VAL A 347 16.37 9.37 24.63
N GLN A 348 16.63 10.28 23.70
CA GLN A 348 15.65 10.69 22.68
C GLN A 348 15.29 9.59 21.67
N MET A 349 16.17 8.61 21.44
CA MET A 349 15.89 7.47 20.58
C MET A 349 14.83 6.53 21.18
N VAL A 350 14.64 6.55 22.51
CA VAL A 350 13.63 5.75 23.21
C VAL A 350 12.28 6.47 23.21
N ASN A 351 11.47 6.23 22.18
CA ASN A 351 10.15 6.87 22.04
C ASN A 351 8.99 5.98 22.52
N LEU A 352 8.49 6.25 23.74
CA LEU A 352 7.32 5.57 24.32
C LEU A 352 6.02 5.73 23.52
N GLY A 353 5.92 6.77 22.68
CA GLY A 353 4.77 7.01 21.81
C GLY A 353 4.64 5.98 20.68
N HIS A 354 5.75 5.40 20.22
CA HIS A 354 5.73 4.34 19.22
C HIS A 354 5.16 3.03 19.79
N ILE A 355 5.43 2.72 21.06
CA ILE A 355 4.86 1.56 21.75
C ILE A 355 3.33 1.60 21.73
N LYS A 356 2.73 2.78 21.92
CA LYS A 356 1.26 2.97 21.86
C LYS A 356 0.69 2.73 20.47
N LYS A 357 1.39 3.13 19.40
CA LYS A 357 0.95 2.91 18.01
C LYS A 357 1.05 1.44 17.60
N VAL A 358 2.12 0.76 18.02
CA VAL A 358 2.38 -0.65 17.70
C VAL A 358 1.43 -1.60 18.47
N HIS A 359 0.86 -1.14 19.59
CA HIS A 359 -0.10 -1.91 20.41
C HIS A 359 -1.33 -2.39 19.63
N GLY A 360 -1.88 -1.57 18.74
CA GLY A 360 -3.08 -1.92 17.96
C GLY A 360 -2.89 -3.07 16.96
N HIS A 361 -1.63 -3.37 16.58
CA HIS A 361 -1.31 -4.35 15.54
C HIS A 361 -0.78 -5.69 16.08
N GLY A 362 -0.69 -5.84 17.42
CA GLY A 362 -0.18 -7.06 18.05
C GLY A 362 1.33 -7.29 17.92
N GLU A 363 2.11 -6.25 17.56
CA GLU A 363 3.56 -6.36 17.34
C GLU A 363 4.42 -5.90 18.54
N VAL A 364 3.78 -5.59 19.67
CA VAL A 364 4.49 -5.23 20.92
C VAL A 364 5.48 -6.30 21.39
N PRO A 365 5.17 -7.62 21.33
CA PRO A 365 6.14 -8.64 21.70
C PRO A 365 7.43 -8.57 20.86
N VAL A 366 7.31 -8.28 19.56
CA VAL A 366 8.45 -8.13 18.65
C VAL A 366 9.33 -6.96 19.10
N TYR A 367 8.74 -5.81 19.39
CA TYR A 367 9.46 -4.64 19.90
C TYR A 367 10.21 -4.94 21.20
N VAL A 368 9.53 -5.52 22.20
CA VAL A 368 10.11 -5.77 23.53
C VAL A 368 11.21 -6.81 23.48
N VAL A 369 11.02 -7.90 22.73
CA VAL A 369 12.04 -8.95 22.57
C VAL A 369 13.26 -8.41 21.82
N THR A 370 13.06 -7.61 20.76
CA THR A 370 14.19 -6.98 20.05
C THR A 370 14.96 -6.06 20.98
N LEU A 371 14.27 -5.18 21.71
CA LEU A 371 14.87 -4.27 22.69
C LEU A 371 15.70 -5.01 23.75
N ALA A 372 15.10 -6.02 24.39
CA ALA A 372 15.74 -6.79 25.44
C ALA A 372 16.94 -7.58 24.90
N ALA A 373 16.81 -8.22 23.75
CA ALA A 373 17.88 -8.99 23.13
C ALA A 373 19.05 -8.08 22.68
N VAL A 374 18.78 -6.87 22.16
CA VAL A 374 19.84 -5.88 21.86
C VAL A 374 20.62 -5.51 23.12
N ILE A 375 19.95 -5.25 24.24
CA ILE A 375 20.60 -4.87 25.50
C ILE A 375 21.40 -6.02 26.10
N LEU A 376 20.88 -7.25 26.04
CA LEU A 376 21.45 -8.41 26.75
C LEU A 376 22.45 -9.22 25.93
N LEU A 377 22.21 -9.37 24.62
CA LEU A 377 22.96 -10.28 23.74
C LEU A 377 23.82 -9.53 22.73
N GLY A 378 23.47 -8.28 22.40
CA GLY A 378 24.12 -7.50 21.36
C GLY A 378 23.20 -7.17 20.19
N LEU A 379 23.63 -6.24 19.35
CA LEU A 379 22.80 -5.68 18.28
C LEU A 379 22.42 -6.73 17.23
N ALA A 380 23.37 -7.57 16.80
CA ALA A 380 23.16 -8.55 15.75
C ALA A 380 22.13 -9.61 16.16
N GLU A 381 22.36 -10.23 17.32
CA GLU A 381 21.51 -11.24 17.94
C GLU A 381 20.12 -10.67 18.24
N GLY A 382 20.07 -9.41 18.70
CA GLY A 382 18.82 -8.72 18.99
C GLY A 382 17.92 -8.53 17.77
N VAL A 383 18.48 -8.09 16.64
CA VAL A 383 17.74 -7.94 15.38
C VAL A 383 17.27 -9.28 14.85
N LEU A 384 18.12 -10.32 14.88
CA LEU A 384 17.76 -11.67 14.45
C LEU A 384 16.62 -12.26 15.28
N ALA A 385 16.66 -12.10 16.62
CA ALA A 385 15.59 -12.54 17.51
C ALA A 385 14.27 -11.81 17.21
N GLY A 386 14.32 -10.50 16.97
CA GLY A 386 13.17 -9.70 16.56
C GLY A 386 12.54 -10.16 15.25
N LEU A 387 13.37 -10.36 14.22
CA LEU A 387 12.93 -10.85 12.91
C LEU A 387 12.34 -12.26 12.99
N ALA A 388 12.97 -13.17 13.73
CA ALA A 388 12.47 -14.53 13.93
C ALA A 388 11.08 -14.52 14.57
N LEU A 389 10.88 -13.70 15.61
CA LEU A 389 9.57 -13.58 16.26
C LEU A 389 8.53 -12.94 15.33
N ALA A 390 8.90 -11.90 14.57
CA ALA A 390 8.01 -11.27 13.60
C ALA A 390 7.55 -12.28 12.53
N ALA A 391 8.48 -13.07 11.98
CA ALA A 391 8.20 -14.13 11.01
C ALA A 391 7.27 -15.21 11.60
N LEU A 392 7.52 -15.64 12.84
CA LEU A 392 6.70 -16.63 13.54
C LEU A 392 5.26 -16.13 13.75
N LEU A 393 5.08 -14.88 14.17
CA LEU A 393 3.76 -14.28 14.35
C LEU A 393 3.04 -14.07 13.02
N ALA A 394 3.75 -13.70 11.96
CA ALA A 394 3.20 -13.60 10.61
C ALA A 394 2.72 -14.97 10.11
N LEU A 395 3.54 -16.02 10.27
CA LEU A 395 3.18 -17.38 9.91
C LEU A 395 1.91 -17.83 10.66
N ARG A 396 1.86 -17.61 11.99
CA ARG A 396 0.68 -17.95 12.80
C ARG A 396 -0.59 -17.22 12.35
N ARG A 397 -0.50 -15.96 11.93
CA ARG A 397 -1.64 -15.17 11.44
C ARG A 397 -2.14 -15.71 10.10
N LEU A 398 -1.22 -16.04 9.20
CA LEU A 398 -1.54 -16.57 7.86
C LEU A 398 -2.15 -17.97 7.89
N THR A 399 -1.83 -18.77 8.91
CA THR A 399 -2.30 -20.16 9.03
C THR A 399 -3.59 -20.30 9.84
N TRP A 400 -4.21 -19.20 10.25
CA TRP A 400 -5.38 -19.25 11.12
C TRP A 400 -6.65 -19.56 10.34
N VAL A 401 -7.22 -20.74 10.59
CA VAL A 401 -8.49 -21.20 10.00
C VAL A 401 -9.64 -20.90 10.94
N THR A 402 -10.73 -20.33 10.41
CA THR A 402 -11.98 -20.10 11.13
C THR A 402 -13.06 -21.05 10.61
N VAL A 403 -13.73 -21.77 11.51
CA VAL A 403 -14.87 -22.65 11.19
C VAL A 403 -16.08 -22.14 11.95
N LEU A 404 -17.12 -21.70 11.23
CA LEU A 404 -18.38 -21.22 11.80
C LEU A 404 -19.47 -22.24 11.50
N LYS A 405 -20.24 -22.62 12.53
CA LYS A 405 -21.36 -23.57 12.41
C LYS A 405 -22.65 -22.84 12.74
N ARG A 406 -23.64 -22.91 11.86
CA ARG A 406 -24.97 -22.31 12.05
C ARG A 406 -26.05 -23.34 11.73
N PRO A 407 -26.96 -23.65 12.68
CA PRO A 407 -28.11 -24.49 12.37
C PRO A 407 -29.10 -23.70 11.49
N ASP A 408 -29.59 -24.34 10.44
CA ASP A 408 -30.66 -23.81 9.59
C ASP A 408 -32.03 -24.31 10.06
N LYS A 409 -33.09 -23.60 9.68
CA LYS A 409 -34.48 -23.87 10.09
C LYS A 409 -35.02 -25.20 9.55
N ASP A 410 -34.44 -25.72 8.47
CA ASP A 410 -34.85 -26.97 7.83
C ASP A 410 -34.14 -28.23 8.42
N GLY A 411 -33.42 -28.09 9.54
CA GLY A 411 -32.66 -29.18 10.16
C GLY A 411 -31.32 -29.49 9.49
N ARG A 412 -30.90 -28.65 8.52
CA ARG A 412 -29.56 -28.67 7.91
C ARG A 412 -28.56 -27.88 8.74
N LEU A 413 -27.32 -28.34 8.80
CA LEU A 413 -26.23 -27.61 9.44
C LEU A 413 -25.42 -26.87 8.38
N HIS A 414 -25.37 -25.55 8.47
CA HIS A 414 -24.56 -24.72 7.59
C HIS A 414 -23.17 -24.48 8.22
N VAL A 415 -22.12 -24.92 7.56
CA VAL A 415 -20.73 -24.82 8.03
C VAL A 415 -19.95 -23.96 7.07
N THR A 416 -19.42 -22.83 7.55
CA THR A 416 -18.57 -21.94 6.75
C THR A 416 -17.13 -22.06 7.22
N ILE A 417 -16.23 -22.42 6.30
CA ILE A 417 -14.78 -22.45 6.54
C ILE A 417 -14.16 -21.22 5.87
N SER A 418 -13.35 -20.46 6.60
CA SER A 418 -12.71 -19.24 6.08
C SER A 418 -11.22 -19.16 6.44
N GLY A 419 -10.43 -18.62 5.50
CA GLY A 419 -8.98 -18.40 5.64
C GLY A 419 -8.14 -19.31 4.74
N SER A 420 -6.81 -19.32 4.95
CA SER A 420 -5.89 -20.20 4.21
C SER A 420 -5.83 -21.59 4.85
N LEU A 421 -6.28 -22.60 4.12
CA LEU A 421 -6.25 -24.00 4.54
C LEU A 421 -4.88 -24.62 4.26
N THR A 422 -3.99 -24.52 5.24
CA THR A 422 -2.68 -25.18 5.24
C THR A 422 -2.66 -26.37 6.20
N PHE A 423 -1.64 -27.21 6.12
CA PHE A 423 -1.43 -28.39 6.97
C PHE A 423 -1.45 -28.04 8.46
N LEU A 424 -1.05 -26.82 8.83
CA LEU A 424 -1.11 -26.31 10.20
C LEU A 424 -2.55 -26.10 10.71
N GLY A 425 -3.50 -25.86 9.81
CA GLY A 425 -4.94 -25.70 10.13
C GLY A 425 -5.70 -27.02 10.21
N VAL A 426 -5.15 -28.12 9.68
CA VAL A 426 -5.80 -29.44 9.59
C VAL A 426 -6.25 -30.00 10.95
N PRO A 427 -5.48 -29.90 12.06
CA PRO A 427 -5.93 -30.42 13.34
C PRO A 427 -7.22 -29.77 13.84
N ARG A 428 -7.32 -28.43 13.70
CA ARG A 428 -8.51 -27.68 14.10
C ARG A 428 -9.69 -27.98 13.18
N LEU A 429 -9.45 -27.97 11.87
CA LEU A 429 -10.45 -28.32 10.86
C LEU A 429 -11.06 -29.70 11.14
N THR A 430 -10.21 -30.71 11.34
CA THR A 430 -10.63 -32.09 11.59
C THR A 430 -11.41 -32.21 12.90
N HIS A 431 -10.97 -31.53 13.96
CA HIS A 431 -11.69 -31.50 15.24
C HIS A 431 -13.10 -30.91 15.09
N GLU A 432 -13.22 -29.77 14.39
CA GLU A 432 -14.50 -29.11 14.18
C GLU A 432 -15.46 -29.91 13.30
N LEU A 433 -14.95 -30.52 12.22
CA LEU A 433 -15.74 -31.34 11.31
C LEU A 433 -16.20 -32.65 11.98
N ARG A 434 -15.34 -33.31 12.77
CA ARG A 434 -15.72 -34.53 13.51
C ARG A 434 -16.70 -34.30 14.65
N ALA A 435 -16.80 -33.07 15.16
CA ALA A 435 -17.80 -32.71 16.16
C ALA A 435 -19.23 -32.63 15.59
N ILE A 436 -19.40 -32.75 14.27
CA ILE A 436 -20.72 -32.74 13.63
C ILE A 436 -21.39 -34.12 13.85
N PRO A 437 -22.64 -34.17 14.35
CA PRO A 437 -23.33 -35.44 14.58
C PRO A 437 -23.55 -36.23 13.28
N ALA A 438 -23.36 -37.56 13.36
CA ALA A 438 -23.59 -38.48 12.25
C ALA A 438 -25.04 -38.40 11.73
N GLY A 439 -25.23 -38.58 10.42
CA GLY A 439 -26.55 -38.52 9.77
C GLY A 439 -27.10 -37.11 9.53
N THR A 440 -26.44 -36.06 10.04
CA THR A 440 -26.89 -34.66 9.83
C THR A 440 -26.64 -34.23 8.37
N PRO A 441 -27.62 -33.64 7.67
CA PRO A 441 -27.38 -32.99 6.38
C PRO A 441 -26.59 -31.68 6.58
N VAL A 442 -25.46 -31.53 5.88
CA VAL A 442 -24.52 -30.41 6.01
C VAL A 442 -24.39 -29.67 4.69
N ASP A 443 -24.49 -28.35 4.73
CA ASP A 443 -24.09 -27.47 3.63
C ASP A 443 -22.75 -26.84 4.03
N LEU A 444 -21.67 -27.15 3.31
CA LEU A 444 -20.30 -26.75 3.62
C LEU A 444 -19.82 -25.66 2.64
N ASP A 445 -19.74 -24.43 3.12
CA ASP A 445 -19.26 -23.28 2.36
C ASP A 445 -17.75 -23.09 2.57
N LEU A 446 -16.97 -23.25 1.50
CA LEU A 446 -15.53 -22.99 1.46
C LEU A 446 -15.26 -21.57 0.97
N ASN A 447 -14.88 -20.69 1.90
CA ASN A 447 -14.44 -19.32 1.62
C ASN A 447 -12.92 -19.19 1.85
N ILE A 448 -12.16 -19.82 0.97
CA ILE A 448 -10.71 -20.03 1.13
C ILE A 448 -9.91 -19.35 0.01
N ASP A 449 -8.74 -18.82 0.35
CA ASP A 449 -7.81 -18.20 -0.60
C ASP A 449 -6.68 -19.16 -1.05
N PHE A 450 -6.53 -20.28 -0.34
CA PHE A 450 -5.57 -21.34 -0.63
C PHE A 450 -5.96 -22.63 0.09
N MET A 451 -5.70 -23.78 -0.54
CA MET A 451 -5.81 -25.11 0.08
C MET A 451 -4.62 -25.98 -0.32
N ASP A 452 -3.88 -26.51 0.66
CA ASP A 452 -2.87 -27.53 0.39
C ASP A 452 -3.44 -28.95 0.38
N ASN A 453 -2.60 -29.91 -0.03
CA ASN A 453 -3.02 -31.30 -0.17
C ASN A 453 -3.50 -31.90 1.17
N ALA A 454 -2.85 -31.57 2.28
CA ALA A 454 -3.22 -32.11 3.59
C ALA A 454 -4.61 -31.63 4.02
N ALA A 455 -4.95 -30.37 3.77
CA ALA A 455 -6.28 -29.85 4.04
C ALA A 455 -7.35 -30.41 3.11
N PHE A 456 -7.04 -30.55 1.81
CA PHE A 456 -7.95 -31.21 0.86
C PHE A 456 -8.28 -32.64 1.31
N GLU A 457 -7.26 -33.43 1.64
CA GLU A 457 -7.42 -34.83 2.03
C GLU A 457 -8.22 -34.95 3.33
N ALA A 458 -8.00 -34.06 4.30
CA ALA A 458 -8.81 -34.00 5.52
C ALA A 458 -10.30 -33.75 5.26
N ILE A 459 -10.65 -32.80 4.37
CA ILE A 459 -12.05 -32.51 4.00
C ILE A 459 -12.63 -33.68 3.20
N HIS A 460 -11.87 -34.21 2.25
CA HIS A 460 -12.32 -35.28 1.37
C HIS A 460 -12.59 -36.58 2.12
N SER A 461 -11.68 -37.00 3.00
CA SER A 461 -11.88 -38.17 3.85
C SER A 461 -13.06 -37.98 4.80
N TRP A 462 -13.17 -36.82 5.47
CA TRP A 462 -14.30 -36.53 6.35
C TRP A 462 -15.63 -36.60 5.61
N ARG A 463 -15.72 -36.05 4.39
CA ARG A 463 -16.92 -36.09 3.57
C ARG A 463 -17.35 -37.53 3.30
N LEU A 464 -16.43 -38.36 2.81
CA LEU A 464 -16.70 -39.76 2.49
C LEU A 464 -17.18 -40.54 3.73
N ASP A 465 -16.56 -40.32 4.87
CA ASP A 465 -16.94 -40.98 6.13
C ASP A 465 -18.33 -40.52 6.61
N HIS A 466 -18.64 -39.23 6.49
CA HIS A 466 -19.95 -38.68 6.88
C HIS A 466 -21.08 -39.16 5.97
N GLU A 467 -20.83 -39.26 4.65
CA GLU A 467 -21.77 -39.85 3.69
C GLU A 467 -22.00 -41.35 3.97
N ARG A 468 -20.95 -42.10 4.35
CA ARG A 468 -21.08 -43.52 4.76
C ARG A 468 -21.93 -43.70 6.01
N MET A 469 -21.91 -42.74 6.92
CA MET A 469 -22.74 -42.73 8.14
C MET A 469 -24.18 -42.24 7.90
N GLY A 470 -24.60 -42.09 6.63
CA GLY A 470 -25.96 -41.68 6.27
C GLY A 470 -26.21 -40.18 6.26
N GLY A 471 -25.17 -39.36 6.45
CA GLY A 471 -25.24 -37.91 6.26
C GLY A 471 -25.27 -37.53 4.77
N THR A 472 -25.69 -36.31 4.46
CA THR A 472 -25.56 -35.74 3.11
C THR A 472 -24.76 -34.45 3.20
N ILE A 473 -23.84 -34.23 2.26
CA ILE A 473 -22.99 -33.03 2.23
C ILE A 473 -23.11 -32.36 0.86
N ASP A 474 -23.40 -31.07 0.85
CA ASP A 474 -23.25 -30.20 -0.32
C ASP A 474 -22.07 -29.26 -0.07
N ILE A 475 -21.00 -29.37 -0.87
CA ILE A 475 -19.81 -28.51 -0.75
C ILE A 475 -19.95 -27.39 -1.79
N ASP A 476 -19.92 -26.16 -1.32
CA ASP A 476 -20.04 -24.97 -2.15
C ASP A 476 -18.79 -24.09 -2.00
N GLU A 477 -18.20 -23.67 -3.12
CA GLU A 477 -16.96 -22.88 -3.12
C GLU A 477 -17.26 -21.44 -3.55
N LEU A 478 -16.90 -20.46 -2.70
CA LEU A 478 -17.35 -19.06 -2.84
C LEU A 478 -16.49 -18.20 -3.77
N HIS A 479 -15.18 -18.43 -3.80
CA HIS A 479 -14.23 -17.59 -4.56
C HIS A 479 -13.49 -18.35 -5.67
N ASP A 480 -13.21 -19.65 -5.50
CA ASP A 480 -12.43 -20.48 -6.43
C ASP A 480 -12.79 -21.97 -6.30
N GLU A 481 -12.59 -22.76 -7.36
CA GLU A 481 -12.88 -24.20 -7.41
C GLU A 481 -11.74 -25.09 -6.86
N TRP A 482 -11.15 -24.76 -5.70
CA TRP A 482 -10.00 -25.49 -5.14
C TRP A 482 -10.30 -26.98 -4.88
N TYR A 483 -11.39 -27.26 -4.17
CA TYR A 483 -11.84 -28.60 -3.84
C TYR A 483 -12.29 -29.35 -5.10
N THR A 484 -13.03 -28.68 -5.99
CA THR A 484 -13.52 -29.30 -7.23
C THR A 484 -12.37 -29.67 -8.17
N LEU A 485 -11.38 -28.79 -8.33
CA LEU A 485 -10.16 -29.05 -9.12
C LEU A 485 -9.35 -30.19 -8.51
N ALA A 486 -9.10 -30.17 -7.21
CA ALA A 486 -8.37 -31.22 -6.51
C ALA A 486 -9.09 -32.59 -6.62
N ALA A 487 -10.40 -32.62 -6.41
CA ALA A 487 -11.21 -33.83 -6.52
C ALA A 487 -11.30 -34.38 -7.96
N SER A 488 -11.17 -33.52 -8.97
CA SER A 488 -11.14 -33.93 -10.39
C SER A 488 -9.79 -34.49 -10.85
N GLY A 489 -8.75 -34.42 -10.01
CA GLY A 489 -7.38 -34.82 -10.36
C GLY A 489 -6.64 -33.81 -11.26
N ALA A 490 -7.18 -32.60 -11.43
CA ALA A 490 -6.52 -31.53 -12.17
C ALA A 490 -5.28 -31.00 -11.41
N ARG A 491 -4.25 -30.55 -12.13
CA ARG A 491 -3.07 -29.91 -11.51
C ARG A 491 -3.48 -28.59 -10.84
N MET A 492 -3.32 -28.51 -9.52
CA MET A 492 -3.42 -27.26 -8.78
C MET A 492 -2.20 -26.37 -9.06
N PHE A 493 -2.42 -25.10 -9.37
CA PHE A 493 -1.33 -24.11 -9.42
C PHE A 493 -1.17 -23.47 -8.03
N PRO A 494 0.06 -23.29 -7.52
CA PRO A 494 0.32 -22.86 -6.14
C PRO A 494 0.11 -21.35 -5.88
N VAL A 495 -0.44 -20.62 -6.85
CA VAL A 495 -0.57 -19.16 -6.76
C VAL A 495 -1.87 -18.83 -6.04
N LYS A 496 -1.80 -18.01 -4.97
CA LYS A 496 -2.99 -17.42 -4.35
C LYS A 496 -3.79 -16.72 -5.43
N SER A 497 -5.06 -17.07 -5.59
CA SER A 497 -5.93 -16.33 -6.49
C SER A 497 -5.97 -14.87 -6.05
N PRO A 498 -5.78 -13.90 -6.95
CA PRO A 498 -5.98 -12.50 -6.61
C PRO A 498 -7.42 -12.35 -6.08
N PRO A 499 -7.67 -11.49 -5.08
CA PRO A 499 -9.02 -11.28 -4.59
C PRO A 499 -9.92 -10.88 -5.77
N VAL A 500 -10.81 -11.79 -6.18
CA VAL A 500 -11.83 -11.50 -7.18
C VAL A 500 -12.71 -10.45 -6.54
N ALA A 501 -12.71 -9.24 -7.11
CA ALA A 501 -13.38 -8.08 -6.49
C ALA A 501 -14.81 -8.46 -6.08
N PRO A 502 -15.20 -8.26 -4.80
CA PRO A 502 -16.55 -8.56 -4.31
C PRO A 502 -17.65 -7.70 -4.97
N ASP A 503 -17.27 -6.75 -5.82
CA ASP A 503 -18.11 -5.78 -6.51
C ASP A 503 -19.03 -6.36 -7.59
N ARG A 504 -19.25 -7.67 -7.66
CA ARG A 504 -20.11 -8.28 -8.70
C ARG A 504 -21.06 -9.34 -8.16
N TRP A 505 -21.44 -9.23 -6.89
CA TRP A 505 -22.48 -10.09 -6.28
C TRP A 505 -23.81 -10.11 -7.05
N TRP A 506 -24.07 -9.12 -7.92
CA TRP A 506 -25.23 -9.04 -8.81
C TRP A 506 -25.02 -9.62 -10.24
N LEU A 507 -23.82 -10.12 -10.58
CA LEU A 507 -23.53 -10.78 -11.87
C LEU A 507 -23.24 -12.30 -11.76
N PRO A 508 -24.05 -13.13 -11.06
CA PRO A 508 -23.82 -14.57 -10.95
C PRO A 508 -23.73 -15.31 -12.30
N TRP A 509 -24.38 -14.78 -13.34
CA TRP A 509 -24.41 -15.38 -14.67
C TRP A 509 -23.04 -15.36 -15.37
N ALA A 510 -22.14 -14.44 -15.02
CA ALA A 510 -20.79 -14.37 -15.60
C ALA A 510 -19.94 -15.59 -15.17
N GLN A 511 -20.23 -16.15 -14.00
CA GLN A 511 -19.57 -17.33 -13.43
C GLN A 511 -20.39 -18.62 -13.61
N ARG A 512 -21.56 -18.58 -14.27
CA ARG A 512 -22.33 -19.79 -14.64
C ARG A 512 -21.63 -20.56 -15.77
N HIS A 513 -20.34 -20.85 -15.62
CA HIS A 513 -19.58 -21.65 -16.58
C HIS A 513 -20.43 -22.81 -17.05
N ARG A 514 -20.50 -22.90 -18.38
CA ARG A 514 -21.31 -23.81 -19.18
C ARG A 514 -21.21 -25.25 -18.65
N ARG A 515 -21.98 -25.61 -17.64
CA ARG A 515 -22.24 -27.03 -17.30
C ARG A 515 -23.07 -27.57 -18.47
N PRO A 516 -22.52 -28.42 -19.35
CA PRO A 516 -23.33 -29.14 -20.30
C PRO A 516 -23.96 -30.27 -19.50
N GLY A 517 -25.18 -30.07 -19.01
CA GLY A 517 -25.85 -31.12 -18.25
C GLY A 517 -27.12 -30.64 -17.59
N HIS A 518 -28.25 -31.06 -18.15
CA HIS A 518 -29.51 -31.11 -17.43
C HIS A 518 -29.30 -31.99 -16.18
N ARG A 519 -29.20 -31.39 -14.98
CA ARG A 519 -29.25 -32.16 -13.74
C ARG A 519 -30.65 -32.78 -13.68
N MET A 520 -30.72 -34.09 -13.93
CA MET A 520 -31.94 -34.84 -13.81
C MET A 520 -32.16 -35.14 -12.33
N VAL A 521 -33.27 -34.67 -11.78
CA VAL A 521 -33.64 -34.89 -10.38
C VAL A 521 -34.78 -35.92 -10.35
N PRO A 522 -34.76 -36.93 -9.45
CA PRO A 522 -35.86 -37.87 -9.32
C PRO A 522 -37.12 -37.13 -8.84
N SER A 523 -38.24 -37.23 -9.57
CA SER A 523 -39.53 -36.82 -9.03
C SER A 523 -40.18 -37.99 -8.30
N ILE A 524 -40.94 -37.68 -7.25
CA ILE A 524 -41.88 -38.63 -6.65
C ILE A 524 -42.83 -39.06 -7.78
N GLY A 525 -42.78 -40.34 -8.17
CA GLY A 525 -43.50 -40.89 -9.33
C GLY A 525 -42.66 -41.40 -10.50
N GLY A 526 -41.32 -41.37 -10.43
CA GLY A 526 -40.46 -42.09 -11.39
C GLY A 526 -40.27 -41.43 -12.77
N ALA A 527 -40.86 -40.26 -13.01
CA ALA A 527 -40.61 -39.48 -14.23
C ALA A 527 -39.39 -38.55 -14.03
N MET A 528 -38.44 -38.57 -14.97
CA MET A 528 -37.29 -37.67 -14.96
C MET A 528 -37.76 -36.24 -15.31
N ARG A 529 -37.42 -35.24 -14.47
CA ARG A 529 -37.65 -33.82 -14.78
C ARG A 529 -36.32 -33.09 -14.97
N VAL A 530 -36.24 -32.30 -16.04
CA VAL A 530 -35.19 -31.30 -16.22
C VAL A 530 -35.47 -30.16 -15.25
N GLU A 531 -34.57 -29.91 -14.30
CA GLU A 531 -34.72 -28.78 -13.40
C GLU A 531 -34.59 -27.46 -14.19
N CYS A 532 -35.58 -26.58 -14.05
CA CYS A 532 -35.58 -25.30 -14.75
C CYS A 532 -34.40 -24.45 -14.23
N GLN A 533 -33.50 -24.03 -15.12
CA GLN A 533 -32.31 -23.25 -14.75
C GLN A 533 -32.67 -21.95 -14.00
N LEU A 534 -33.87 -21.40 -14.22
CA LEU A 534 -34.35 -20.20 -13.51
C LEU A 534 -34.74 -20.49 -12.06
N THR A 535 -35.28 -21.67 -11.74
CA THR A 535 -35.63 -22.02 -10.35
C THR A 535 -34.37 -22.29 -9.52
N ALA A 536 -33.34 -22.89 -10.13
CA ALA A 536 -32.02 -22.99 -9.50
C ALA A 536 -31.41 -21.61 -9.26
N GLY A 537 -31.51 -20.70 -10.24
CA GLY A 537 -31.07 -19.31 -10.09
C GLY A 537 -31.81 -18.53 -8.99
N ALA A 538 -33.10 -18.81 -8.77
CA ALA A 538 -33.87 -18.19 -7.69
C ALA A 538 -33.43 -18.69 -6.30
N ARG A 539 -33.09 -19.98 -6.16
CA ARG A 539 -32.53 -20.53 -4.92
C ARG A 539 -31.17 -19.92 -4.62
N GLU A 540 -30.32 -19.81 -5.64
CA GLU A 540 -29.02 -19.14 -5.56
C GLU A 540 -29.16 -17.68 -5.12
N TYR A 541 -30.12 -16.95 -5.71
CA TYR A 541 -30.43 -15.58 -5.30
C TYR A 541 -30.80 -15.52 -3.81
N HIS A 542 -31.71 -16.38 -3.33
CA HIS A 542 -32.11 -16.37 -1.91
C HIS A 542 -30.97 -16.72 -0.96
N ARG A 543 -30.06 -17.62 -1.38
CA ARG A 543 -28.90 -18.04 -0.59
C ARG A 543 -27.83 -16.96 -0.53
N ARG A 544 -27.44 -16.38 -1.67
CA ARG A 544 -26.25 -15.53 -1.79
C ARG A 544 -26.55 -14.03 -1.96
N THR A 545 -27.47 -13.69 -2.85
CA THR A 545 -27.73 -12.29 -3.22
C THR A 545 -28.71 -11.61 -2.26
N ALA A 546 -29.76 -12.31 -1.83
CA ALA A 546 -30.86 -11.75 -1.05
C ALA A 546 -30.39 -11.14 0.29
N PRO A 547 -29.49 -11.75 1.08
CA PRO A 547 -28.99 -11.11 2.30
C PRO A 547 -28.28 -9.77 2.05
N LEU A 548 -27.59 -9.63 0.92
CA LEU A 548 -26.84 -8.42 0.54
C LEU A 548 -27.78 -7.29 0.10
N VAL A 549 -28.87 -7.61 -0.62
CA VAL A 549 -29.82 -6.60 -1.14
C VAL A 549 -31.00 -6.32 -0.22
N LYS A 550 -31.21 -7.15 0.79
CA LYS A 550 -32.34 -7.02 1.71
C LYS A 550 -32.45 -5.62 2.33
N PRO A 551 -31.36 -4.95 2.76
CA PRO A 551 -31.46 -3.57 3.26
C PRO A 551 -32.05 -2.60 2.23
N ILE A 552 -31.58 -2.68 0.97
CA ILE A 552 -32.04 -1.85 -0.15
C ILE A 552 -33.52 -2.10 -0.45
N PHE A 553 -33.93 -3.37 -0.60
CA PHE A 553 -35.32 -3.69 -0.91
C PHE A 553 -36.28 -3.42 0.26
N SER A 554 -35.79 -3.44 1.50
CA SER A 554 -36.61 -3.08 2.67
C SER A 554 -36.99 -1.60 2.64
N GLU A 555 -36.12 -0.74 2.12
CA GLU A 555 -36.41 0.68 1.88
C GLU A 555 -37.38 0.87 0.71
N LEU A 556 -37.10 0.22 -0.43
CA LEU A 556 -37.91 0.33 -1.65
C LEU A 556 -39.31 -0.29 -1.54
N ALA A 557 -39.53 -1.22 -0.62
CA ALA A 557 -40.81 -1.91 -0.44
C ALA A 557 -41.98 -0.96 -0.10
N ARG A 558 -41.70 0.24 0.42
CA ARG A 558 -42.72 1.21 0.80
C ARG A 558 -43.16 2.11 -0.35
N LYS A 559 -42.27 2.46 -1.27
CA LYS A 559 -42.54 3.38 -2.40
C LYS A 559 -41.46 3.27 -3.47
N GLN A 560 -41.85 3.33 -4.75
CA GLN A 560 -40.94 3.52 -5.89
C GLN A 560 -40.77 5.01 -6.25
N GLN A 561 -39.55 5.45 -6.55
CA GLN A 561 -39.23 6.81 -7.02
C GLN A 561 -38.14 6.78 -8.12
N PRO A 562 -38.40 6.14 -9.28
CA PRO A 562 -37.43 6.11 -10.36
C PRO A 562 -37.23 7.51 -10.95
N THR A 563 -36.00 7.79 -11.36
CA THR A 563 -35.65 9.07 -11.99
C THR A 563 -35.77 9.01 -13.52
N HIS A 564 -35.81 7.80 -14.09
CA HIS A 564 -35.77 7.56 -15.54
C HIS A 564 -36.86 6.59 -16.01
N LEU A 565 -37.52 6.92 -17.11
CA LEU A 565 -38.26 5.96 -17.94
C LEU A 565 -37.31 5.42 -19.03
N PHE A 566 -37.07 4.11 -19.07
CA PHE A 566 -36.19 3.46 -20.04
C PHE A 566 -36.99 2.58 -21.00
N ILE A 567 -37.15 3.02 -22.25
CA ILE A 567 -37.85 2.29 -23.31
C ILE A 567 -36.81 1.57 -24.18
N THR A 568 -36.88 0.25 -24.27
CA THR A 568 -35.90 -0.53 -25.03
C THR A 568 -36.50 -1.79 -25.68
N CYS A 569 -35.67 -2.53 -26.41
CA CYS A 569 -36.06 -3.75 -27.09
C CYS A 569 -36.24 -4.92 -26.11
N ALA A 570 -37.18 -5.81 -26.42
CA ALA A 570 -37.38 -7.09 -25.75
C ALA A 570 -36.27 -8.12 -26.04
N ASP A 571 -35.29 -7.79 -26.90
CA ASP A 571 -34.12 -8.64 -27.21
C ASP A 571 -33.39 -9.07 -25.92
N SER A 572 -33.17 -10.37 -25.77
CA SER A 572 -32.62 -10.99 -24.56
C SER A 572 -31.18 -10.57 -24.25
N ARG A 573 -30.47 -9.98 -25.22
CA ARG A 573 -29.10 -9.48 -25.07
C ARG A 573 -29.06 -8.08 -24.48
N ILE A 574 -30.20 -7.41 -24.36
CA ILE A 574 -30.31 -6.07 -23.80
C ILE A 574 -30.68 -6.16 -22.32
N VAL A 575 -29.80 -5.64 -21.46
CA VAL A 575 -29.98 -5.59 -20.01
C VAL A 575 -29.77 -4.14 -19.56
N PRO A 576 -30.85 -3.33 -19.41
CA PRO A 576 -30.75 -1.90 -19.13
C PRO A 576 -29.84 -1.56 -17.94
N SER A 577 -30.08 -2.19 -16.79
CA SER A 577 -29.29 -1.97 -15.57
C SER A 577 -27.80 -2.29 -15.73
N LEU A 578 -27.45 -3.24 -16.61
CA LEU A 578 -26.05 -3.57 -16.90
C LEU A 578 -25.36 -2.46 -17.71
N ILE A 579 -26.04 -1.95 -18.75
CA ILE A 579 -25.45 -0.98 -19.67
C ILE A 579 -25.48 0.45 -19.14
N THR A 580 -26.32 0.74 -18.13
CA THR A 580 -26.41 2.06 -17.47
C THR A 580 -25.86 2.07 -16.04
N ALA A 581 -25.37 0.94 -15.52
CA ALA A 581 -24.96 0.78 -14.12
C ALA A 581 -26.02 1.23 -13.10
N SER A 582 -27.30 0.98 -13.41
CA SER A 582 -28.43 1.38 -12.56
C SER A 582 -28.81 0.31 -11.55
N GLY A 583 -29.11 0.71 -10.32
CA GLY A 583 -29.53 -0.14 -9.22
C GLY A 583 -31.05 -0.39 -9.17
N PRO A 584 -31.52 -1.21 -8.21
CA PRO A 584 -32.95 -1.41 -7.97
C PRO A 584 -33.65 -0.08 -7.66
N GLY A 585 -34.75 0.21 -8.37
CA GLY A 585 -35.54 1.42 -8.16
C GLY A 585 -35.17 2.62 -9.04
N ASP A 586 -34.03 2.61 -9.72
CA ASP A 586 -33.57 3.75 -10.54
C ASP A 586 -34.34 3.91 -11.86
N LEU A 587 -34.68 2.77 -12.50
CA LEU A 587 -35.27 2.71 -13.84
C LEU A 587 -36.70 2.18 -13.79
N PHE A 588 -37.64 2.95 -14.35
CA PHE A 588 -38.94 2.44 -14.78
C PHE A 588 -38.81 1.96 -16.23
N THR A 589 -38.89 0.66 -16.49
CA THR A 589 -38.49 0.09 -17.79
C THR A 589 -39.67 -0.44 -18.59
N VAL A 590 -39.73 -0.09 -19.88
CA VAL A 590 -40.65 -0.66 -20.87
C VAL A 590 -39.83 -1.43 -21.91
N ARG A 591 -40.12 -2.72 -22.10
CA ARG A 591 -39.48 -3.56 -23.11
C ARG A 591 -40.50 -4.03 -24.13
N ASN A 592 -40.31 -3.65 -25.39
CA ASN A 592 -41.20 -4.05 -26.48
C ASN A 592 -40.39 -4.44 -27.74
N ILE A 593 -41.06 -4.93 -28.78
CA ILE A 593 -40.39 -5.40 -29.99
C ILE A 593 -39.91 -4.18 -30.80
N GLY A 594 -38.60 -3.95 -30.85
CA GLY A 594 -38.00 -2.86 -31.63
C GLY A 594 -37.99 -1.48 -30.97
N ASN A 595 -38.13 -1.42 -29.64
CA ASN A 595 -38.09 -0.19 -28.83
C ASN A 595 -39.02 0.92 -29.36
N LEU A 596 -40.17 0.54 -29.91
CA LEU A 596 -41.10 1.42 -30.61
C LEU A 596 -41.95 2.22 -29.63
N VAL A 597 -42.14 3.50 -29.95
CA VAL A 597 -43.04 4.43 -29.27
C VAL A 597 -44.13 4.80 -30.28
N PRO A 598 -45.34 4.24 -30.15
CA PRO A 598 -46.49 4.63 -30.97
C PRO A 598 -46.72 6.13 -30.91
N ARG A 599 -47.07 6.74 -32.04
CA ARG A 599 -47.39 8.17 -32.10
C ARG A 599 -48.76 8.41 -31.48
N ARG A 600 -48.98 9.55 -30.82
CA ARG A 600 -50.31 9.88 -30.28
C ARG A 600 -51.35 9.86 -31.40
N GLY A 601 -52.37 9.02 -31.26
CA GLY A 601 -53.42 8.85 -32.26
C GLY A 601 -53.03 8.02 -33.49
N SER A 602 -51.91 7.30 -33.48
CA SER A 602 -51.58 6.37 -34.57
C SER A 602 -52.54 5.18 -34.59
N GLU A 603 -52.91 4.73 -35.80
CA GLU A 603 -53.49 3.42 -36.00
C GLU A 603 -52.41 2.43 -36.48
N PRO A 604 -52.29 1.24 -35.87
CA PRO A 604 -53.10 0.71 -34.76
C PRO A 604 -52.83 1.43 -33.43
N HIS A 605 -53.80 1.46 -32.52
CA HIS A 605 -53.59 1.99 -31.17
C HIS A 605 -52.78 1.01 -30.30
N ASP A 606 -52.05 1.56 -29.33
CA ASP A 606 -51.36 0.81 -28.27
C ASP A 606 -51.60 1.52 -26.94
N ASP A 607 -52.24 0.83 -26.00
CA ASP A 607 -52.51 1.39 -24.68
C ASP A 607 -51.35 1.16 -23.70
N SER A 608 -50.45 0.21 -24.00
CA SER A 608 -49.41 -0.22 -23.05
C SER A 608 -48.28 0.80 -22.90
N VAL A 609 -47.67 1.21 -24.02
CA VAL A 609 -46.58 2.21 -24.01
C VAL A 609 -47.13 3.57 -23.63
N VAL A 610 -48.34 3.91 -24.07
CA VAL A 610 -49.04 5.16 -23.69
C VAL A 610 -49.23 5.23 -22.18
N ALA A 611 -49.83 4.20 -21.56
CA ALA A 611 -50.04 4.16 -20.12
C ALA A 611 -48.71 4.23 -19.35
N ALA A 612 -47.64 3.60 -19.85
CA ALA A 612 -46.32 3.68 -19.22
C ALA A 612 -45.72 5.09 -19.27
N ILE A 613 -45.87 5.81 -20.39
CA ILE A 613 -45.43 7.21 -20.52
C ILE A 613 -46.22 8.12 -19.57
N GLU A 614 -47.55 7.97 -19.53
CA GLU A 614 -48.41 8.75 -18.65
C GLU A 614 -48.10 8.49 -17.18
N TYR A 615 -47.96 7.22 -16.79
CA TYR A 615 -47.61 6.85 -15.42
C TYR A 615 -46.23 7.38 -15.02
N ALA A 616 -45.23 7.24 -15.89
CA ALA A 616 -43.88 7.74 -15.60
C ALA A 616 -43.84 9.27 -15.43
N THR A 617 -44.52 10.01 -16.30
CA THR A 617 -44.44 11.49 -16.33
C THR A 617 -45.41 12.18 -15.38
N GLN A 618 -46.55 11.56 -15.07
CA GLN A 618 -47.61 12.18 -14.27
C GLN A 618 -47.75 11.58 -12.86
N VAL A 619 -47.41 10.29 -12.67
CA VAL A 619 -47.52 9.62 -11.36
C VAL A 619 -46.15 9.51 -10.68
N LEU A 620 -45.14 9.00 -11.40
CA LEU A 620 -43.79 8.82 -10.85
C LEU A 620 -42.95 10.10 -10.89
N GLY A 621 -43.22 10.99 -11.86
CA GLY A 621 -42.52 12.26 -11.99
C GLY A 621 -41.07 12.12 -12.46
N VAL A 622 -40.78 11.18 -13.37
CA VAL A 622 -39.42 10.98 -13.92
C VAL A 622 -38.88 12.25 -14.57
N HIS A 623 -37.57 12.44 -14.52
CA HIS A 623 -36.87 13.60 -15.09
C HIS A 623 -36.25 13.32 -16.45
N THR A 624 -36.15 12.04 -16.84
CA THR A 624 -35.53 11.62 -18.09
C THR A 624 -36.32 10.49 -18.74
N ILE A 625 -36.55 10.55 -20.05
CA ILE A 625 -37.01 9.41 -20.87
C ILE A 625 -35.89 9.01 -21.80
N THR A 626 -35.45 7.76 -21.72
CA THR A 626 -34.43 7.17 -22.59
C THR A 626 -35.06 6.20 -23.57
N VAL A 627 -34.75 6.32 -24.86
CA VAL A 627 -35.04 5.29 -25.87
C VAL A 627 -33.74 4.61 -26.27
N CYS A 628 -33.63 3.31 -26.03
CA CYS A 628 -32.43 2.53 -26.32
C CYS A 628 -32.69 1.47 -27.41
N GLY A 629 -32.10 1.68 -28.59
CA GLY A 629 -32.01 0.70 -29.67
C GLY A 629 -30.74 -0.14 -29.60
N HIS A 630 -30.57 -1.09 -30.52
CA HIS A 630 -29.38 -1.94 -30.54
C HIS A 630 -29.02 -2.46 -31.93
N SER A 631 -27.77 -2.92 -32.09
CA SER A 631 -27.28 -3.52 -33.32
C SER A 631 -28.01 -4.82 -33.67
N GLY A 632 -28.25 -5.06 -34.96
CA GLY A 632 -28.86 -6.30 -35.45
C GLY A 632 -30.27 -6.56 -34.90
N CYS A 633 -31.10 -5.52 -34.76
CA CYS A 633 -32.45 -5.64 -34.24
C CYS A 633 -33.37 -6.41 -35.20
N GLY A 634 -33.88 -7.56 -34.77
CA GLY A 634 -34.79 -8.38 -35.58
C GLY A 634 -36.09 -7.67 -35.95
N ALA A 635 -36.59 -6.77 -35.09
CA ALA A 635 -37.77 -5.96 -35.39
C ALA A 635 -37.52 -4.99 -36.55
N MET A 636 -36.37 -4.32 -36.56
CA MET A 636 -36.00 -3.39 -37.63
C MET A 636 -35.68 -4.14 -38.94
N ALA A 637 -35.14 -5.35 -38.87
CA ALA A 637 -35.01 -6.22 -40.03
C ALA A 637 -36.38 -6.59 -40.61
N GLY A 638 -37.37 -6.86 -39.75
CA GLY A 638 -38.77 -7.07 -40.15
C GLY A 638 -39.41 -5.84 -40.82
N VAL A 639 -39.12 -4.64 -40.32
CA VAL A 639 -39.59 -3.36 -40.93
C VAL A 639 -38.91 -3.14 -42.29
N LEU A 640 -37.59 -3.30 -42.38
CA LEU A 640 -36.80 -3.09 -43.60
C LEU A 640 -37.21 -4.03 -44.74
N SER A 641 -37.62 -5.26 -44.41
CA SER A 641 -38.11 -6.25 -45.37
C SER A 641 -39.60 -6.11 -45.69
N ALA A 642 -40.20 -4.94 -45.46
CA ALA A 642 -41.63 -4.65 -45.66
C ALA A 642 -42.59 -5.64 -44.94
N GLY A 643 -42.13 -6.26 -43.84
CA GLY A 643 -42.89 -7.26 -43.11
C GLY A 643 -43.08 -8.59 -43.85
N VAL A 644 -42.30 -8.87 -44.92
CA VAL A 644 -42.42 -10.11 -45.72
C VAL A 644 -42.22 -11.36 -44.86
N GLN A 645 -41.36 -11.32 -43.83
CA GLN A 645 -41.21 -12.42 -42.86
C GLN A 645 -42.36 -12.52 -41.83
N ALA A 646 -43.17 -11.47 -41.66
CA ALA A 646 -44.30 -11.42 -40.71
C ALA A 646 -45.66 -11.70 -41.36
N GLY A 647 -45.68 -12.17 -42.62
CA GLY A 647 -46.90 -12.42 -43.40
C GLY A 647 -47.92 -13.35 -42.72
N SER A 648 -47.46 -14.26 -41.84
CA SER A 648 -48.29 -15.20 -41.07
C SER A 648 -48.61 -14.76 -39.63
N LEU A 649 -48.08 -13.61 -39.16
CA LEU A 649 -48.17 -13.17 -37.76
C LEU A 649 -48.93 -11.83 -37.63
N PRO A 650 -50.28 -11.83 -37.52
CA PRO A 650 -51.09 -10.62 -37.61
C PRO A 650 -50.82 -9.59 -36.50
N GLY A 651 -50.50 -10.05 -35.28
CA GLY A 651 -50.16 -9.18 -34.15
C GLY A 651 -48.81 -8.48 -34.35
N LEU A 652 -47.77 -9.24 -34.73
CA LEU A 652 -46.44 -8.69 -35.00
C LEU A 652 -46.47 -7.72 -36.19
N ARG A 653 -47.14 -8.08 -37.28
CA ARG A 653 -47.32 -7.20 -38.44
C ARG A 653 -48.01 -5.90 -38.06
N ARG A 654 -49.05 -5.97 -37.21
CA ARG A 654 -49.76 -4.79 -36.71
C ARG A 654 -48.81 -3.90 -35.90
N TRP A 655 -48.06 -4.47 -34.96
CA TRP A 655 -47.09 -3.77 -34.13
C TRP A 655 -45.97 -3.10 -34.93
N LEU A 656 -45.37 -3.80 -35.90
CA LEU A 656 -44.25 -3.27 -36.70
C LEU A 656 -44.65 -2.08 -37.59
N ARG A 657 -45.95 -1.83 -37.82
CA ARG A 657 -46.42 -0.61 -38.52
C ARG A 657 -46.00 0.68 -37.80
N HIS A 658 -45.80 0.65 -36.49
CA HIS A 658 -45.25 1.79 -35.76
C HIS A 658 -43.81 2.14 -36.18
N GLY A 659 -43.08 1.20 -36.77
CA GLY A 659 -41.74 1.42 -37.34
C GLY A 659 -41.75 2.02 -38.76
N ASN A 660 -42.91 2.16 -39.41
CA ASN A 660 -42.98 2.69 -40.78
C ASN A 660 -42.49 4.13 -40.89
N HIS A 661 -42.67 4.94 -39.84
CA HIS A 661 -42.10 6.29 -39.79
C HIS A 661 -40.57 6.26 -39.75
N SER A 662 -39.99 5.33 -38.98
CA SER A 662 -38.54 5.14 -38.96
C SER A 662 -38.00 4.72 -40.32
N LEU A 663 -38.74 3.87 -41.05
CA LEU A 663 -38.40 3.45 -42.40
C LEU A 663 -38.49 4.60 -43.40
N ALA A 664 -39.55 5.42 -43.34
CA ALA A 664 -39.71 6.59 -44.19
C ALA A 664 -38.55 7.58 -43.98
N THR A 665 -38.23 7.92 -42.73
CA THR A 665 -37.10 8.78 -42.38
C THR A 665 -35.76 8.21 -42.86
N PHE A 666 -35.58 6.88 -42.75
CA PHE A 666 -34.38 6.20 -43.25
C PHE A 666 -34.26 6.31 -44.78
N ILE A 667 -35.35 6.08 -45.53
CA ILE A 667 -35.37 6.19 -46.99
C ILE A 667 -35.06 7.62 -47.42
N GLU A 668 -35.63 8.62 -46.74
CA GLU A 668 -35.37 10.04 -47.00
C GLU A 668 -33.91 10.44 -46.74
N THR A 669 -33.29 9.91 -45.68
CA THR A 669 -31.93 10.30 -45.26
C THR A 669 -30.83 9.57 -46.05
N GLU A 670 -31.01 8.28 -46.34
CA GLU A 670 -29.98 7.41 -46.97
C GLU A 670 -30.22 7.15 -48.46
N GLY A 671 -31.26 7.77 -49.07
CA GLY A 671 -31.56 7.66 -50.49
C GLY A 671 -31.92 6.23 -50.95
N GLY A 672 -32.42 5.39 -50.03
CA GLY A 672 -32.89 4.03 -50.32
C GLY A 672 -31.81 2.99 -50.66
N ARG A 673 -30.51 3.28 -50.46
CA ARG A 673 -29.43 2.33 -50.78
C ARG A 673 -29.25 1.26 -49.70
N LEU A 674 -29.49 -0.01 -50.06
CA LEU A 674 -29.21 -1.17 -49.20
C LEU A 674 -27.71 -1.52 -49.26
N HIS A 675 -26.93 -1.07 -48.29
CA HIS A 675 -25.51 -1.45 -48.11
C HIS A 675 -25.31 -2.36 -46.89
N SER A 676 -24.13 -2.98 -46.77
CA SER A 676 -23.71 -3.68 -45.55
C SER A 676 -23.70 -2.69 -44.39
N GLY A 677 -24.68 -2.77 -43.49
CA GLY A 677 -24.88 -1.83 -42.38
C GLY A 677 -26.20 -1.04 -42.40
N ALA A 678 -27.01 -1.14 -43.48
CA ALA A 678 -28.30 -0.45 -43.57
C ALA A 678 -29.24 -0.75 -42.38
N LEU A 679 -29.20 -1.98 -41.85
CA LEU A 679 -29.99 -2.35 -40.67
C LEU A 679 -29.58 -1.57 -39.42
N ASP A 680 -28.28 -1.40 -39.17
CA ASP A 680 -27.80 -0.70 -37.98
C ASP A 680 -28.04 0.81 -38.08
N VAL A 681 -27.97 1.37 -39.29
CA VAL A 681 -28.37 2.75 -39.56
C VAL A 681 -29.87 2.92 -39.29
N LEU A 682 -30.72 2.04 -39.81
CA LEU A 682 -32.16 2.06 -39.52
C LEU A 682 -32.44 1.94 -38.02
N CYS A 683 -31.68 1.12 -37.28
CA CYS A 683 -31.81 1.01 -35.82
C CYS A 683 -31.51 2.34 -35.10
N ARG A 684 -30.51 3.11 -35.56
CA ARG A 684 -30.20 4.44 -35.01
C ARG A 684 -31.27 5.46 -35.38
N VAL A 685 -31.70 5.50 -36.65
CA VAL A 685 -32.79 6.36 -37.11
C VAL A 685 -34.08 6.07 -36.35
N ASN A 686 -34.35 4.79 -36.06
CA ASN A 686 -35.50 4.38 -35.27
C ASN A 686 -35.48 5.00 -33.87
N VAL A 687 -34.33 5.01 -33.18
CA VAL A 687 -34.20 5.67 -31.87
C VAL A 687 -34.57 7.15 -31.98
N GLN A 688 -34.03 7.84 -32.99
CA GLN A 688 -34.34 9.27 -33.17
C GLN A 688 -35.82 9.51 -33.45
N GLN A 689 -36.43 8.69 -34.31
CA GLN A 689 -37.84 8.79 -34.65
C GLN A 689 -38.73 8.55 -33.42
N GLN A 690 -38.35 7.63 -32.53
CA GLN A 690 -39.08 7.39 -31.29
C GLN A 690 -39.01 8.57 -30.32
N LEU A 691 -37.88 9.29 -30.26
CA LEU A 691 -37.78 10.54 -29.49
C LEU A 691 -38.73 11.61 -30.03
N GLU A 692 -38.91 11.70 -31.35
CA GLU A 692 -39.90 12.60 -31.95
C GLU A 692 -41.34 12.14 -31.67
N ASN A 693 -41.60 10.83 -31.67
CA ASN A 693 -42.92 10.30 -31.31
C ASN A 693 -43.29 10.63 -29.86
N LEU A 694 -42.33 10.61 -28.93
CA LEU A 694 -42.53 11.05 -27.54
C LEU A 694 -43.02 12.50 -27.43
N ARG A 695 -42.56 13.40 -28.33
CA ARG A 695 -43.02 14.80 -28.37
C ARG A 695 -44.46 14.97 -28.87
N THR A 696 -45.10 13.91 -29.37
CA THR A 696 -46.52 13.98 -29.76
C THR A 696 -47.47 13.86 -28.57
N TYR A 697 -46.96 13.47 -27.41
CA TYR A 697 -47.68 13.45 -26.15
C TYR A 697 -47.59 14.83 -25.49
N ARG A 698 -48.75 15.50 -25.35
CA ARG A 698 -48.85 16.89 -24.86
C ARG A 698 -48.03 17.14 -23.59
N LYS A 699 -48.14 16.25 -22.59
CA LYS A 699 -47.47 16.44 -21.30
C LYS A 699 -45.95 16.29 -21.39
N VAL A 700 -45.47 15.38 -22.23
CA VAL A 700 -44.04 15.18 -22.50
C VAL A 700 -43.48 16.43 -23.17
N ASP A 701 -44.13 16.92 -24.24
CA ASP A 701 -43.69 18.13 -24.95
C ASP A 701 -43.69 19.37 -24.05
N GLU A 702 -44.73 19.56 -23.23
CA GLU A 702 -44.78 20.63 -22.22
C GLU A 702 -43.60 20.56 -21.23
N GLN A 703 -43.30 19.38 -20.69
CA GLN A 703 -42.21 19.21 -19.72
C GLN A 703 -40.82 19.38 -20.35
N VAL A 704 -40.63 18.90 -21.60
CA VAL A 704 -39.39 19.08 -22.35
C VAL A 704 -39.14 20.56 -22.66
N ARG A 705 -40.17 21.28 -23.14
CA ARG A 705 -40.07 22.73 -23.40
C ARG A 705 -39.81 23.54 -22.13
N ALA A 706 -40.33 23.09 -20.99
CA ALA A 706 -40.10 23.69 -19.70
C ALA A 706 -38.74 23.31 -19.05
N GLY A 707 -37.93 22.46 -19.70
CA GLY A 707 -36.66 21.97 -19.15
C GLY A 707 -36.81 21.04 -17.94
N LYS A 708 -38.01 20.48 -17.71
CA LYS A 708 -38.32 19.59 -16.58
C LYS A 708 -38.16 18.10 -16.92
N LEU A 709 -38.08 17.79 -18.21
CA LEU A 709 -37.94 16.42 -18.73
C LEU A 709 -36.90 16.40 -19.86
N GLU A 710 -35.92 15.51 -19.75
CA GLU A 710 -34.90 15.30 -20.77
C GLU A 710 -35.21 14.05 -21.61
N LEU A 711 -34.98 14.11 -22.93
CA LEU A 711 -35.14 12.97 -23.84
C LEU A 711 -33.75 12.52 -24.33
N VAL A 712 -33.39 11.26 -24.06
CA VAL A 712 -32.06 10.70 -24.38
C VAL A 712 -32.18 9.52 -25.33
N GLY A 713 -31.45 9.56 -26.44
CA GLY A 713 -31.33 8.44 -27.38
C GLY A 713 -30.08 7.63 -27.09
N LEU A 714 -30.22 6.30 -26.95
CA LEU A 714 -29.10 5.37 -26.83
C LEU A 714 -29.13 4.30 -27.93
N TYR A 715 -27.94 3.86 -28.33
CA TYR A 715 -27.75 2.73 -29.23
C TYR A 715 -26.68 1.80 -28.65
N PHE A 716 -27.07 0.56 -28.36
CA PHE A 716 -26.15 -0.46 -27.86
C PHE A 716 -25.64 -1.35 -28.99
N ASP A 717 -24.34 -1.26 -29.26
CA ASP A 717 -23.65 -2.20 -30.13
C ASP A 717 -23.30 -3.47 -29.35
N ILE A 718 -24.01 -4.55 -29.68
CA ILE A 718 -23.90 -5.84 -28.99
C ILE A 718 -22.53 -6.47 -29.25
N ALA A 719 -21.97 -6.32 -30.45
CA ALA A 719 -20.72 -6.97 -30.82
C ALA A 719 -19.53 -6.35 -30.06
N THR A 720 -19.55 -5.04 -29.85
CA THR A 720 -18.47 -4.32 -29.14
C THR A 720 -18.79 -4.04 -27.68
N ALA A 721 -20.00 -4.36 -27.21
CA ALA A 721 -20.53 -4.03 -25.89
C ALA A 721 -20.44 -2.52 -25.56
N ARG A 722 -20.62 -1.65 -26.56
CA ARG A 722 -20.56 -0.19 -26.41
C ARG A 722 -21.93 0.46 -26.50
N VAL A 723 -22.18 1.42 -25.62
CA VAL A 723 -23.36 2.30 -25.66
C VAL A 723 -22.98 3.62 -26.32
N HIS A 724 -23.75 4.03 -27.32
CA HIS A 724 -23.57 5.29 -28.03
C HIS A 724 -24.76 6.21 -27.80
N LEU A 725 -24.50 7.51 -27.60
CA LEU A 725 -25.55 8.54 -27.63
C LEU A 725 -26.01 8.75 -29.06
N VAL A 726 -27.33 8.80 -29.25
CA VAL A 726 -27.96 9.07 -30.53
C VAL A 726 -28.55 10.49 -30.49
N PRO A 727 -28.08 11.43 -31.33
CA PRO A 727 -28.58 12.79 -31.34
C PRO A 727 -30.02 12.86 -31.88
N PRO A 728 -30.85 13.83 -31.47
CA PRO A 728 -32.21 13.99 -32.00
C PRO A 728 -32.22 14.40 -33.49
N LEU A 729 -33.30 14.09 -34.21
CA LEU A 729 -33.48 14.43 -35.64
C LEU A 729 -33.52 15.94 -35.90
N ARG A 730 -34.03 16.74 -34.94
CA ARG A 730 -34.04 18.20 -35.00
C ARG A 730 -33.36 18.78 -33.77
N SER A 731 -32.26 19.52 -33.97
CA SER A 731 -31.55 20.20 -32.89
C SER A 731 -32.43 21.32 -32.30
N THR A 732 -32.98 21.13 -31.11
CA THR A 732 -33.31 22.26 -30.22
C THR A 732 -32.00 22.87 -29.71
N PRO A 733 -31.86 24.21 -29.58
CA PRO A 733 -30.63 24.82 -29.12
C PRO A 733 -30.28 24.27 -27.74
N SER A 734 -29.12 23.63 -27.60
CA SER A 734 -28.72 22.93 -26.39
C SER A 734 -28.56 23.91 -25.23
N VAL A 735 -29.21 23.63 -24.10
CA VAL A 735 -28.67 24.04 -22.81
C VAL A 735 -27.33 23.31 -22.68
N LYS A 736 -26.23 24.08 -22.65
CA LYS A 736 -24.87 23.56 -22.46
C LYS A 736 -24.82 22.80 -21.13
N MET A 737 -24.84 21.48 -21.21
CA MET A 737 -24.42 20.64 -20.10
C MET A 737 -22.95 20.96 -19.85
N HIS A 738 -22.67 21.54 -18.68
CA HIS A 738 -21.31 21.84 -18.25
C HIS A 738 -20.55 20.51 -18.18
N ASP A 739 -19.66 20.28 -19.15
CA ASP A 739 -18.59 19.29 -19.06
C ASP A 739 -17.66 19.74 -17.91
N ARG A 740 -18.04 19.42 -16.67
CA ARG A 740 -17.08 19.38 -15.57
C ARG A 740 -16.18 18.19 -15.85
N ARG A 741 -15.17 18.44 -16.68
CA ARG A 741 -13.92 17.68 -16.65
C ARG A 741 -13.44 17.71 -15.21
N VAL A 742 -13.59 16.58 -14.54
CA VAL A 742 -12.81 16.27 -13.34
C VAL A 742 -11.35 16.28 -13.82
N PRO A 743 -10.49 17.18 -13.31
CA PRO A 743 -9.08 17.08 -13.62
C PRO A 743 -8.55 15.80 -13.02
N ALA A 744 -7.87 15.00 -13.83
CA ALA A 744 -6.93 14.01 -13.32
C ALA A 744 -5.79 14.77 -12.61
N GLY A 745 -5.93 14.97 -11.31
CA GLY A 745 -4.83 14.98 -10.35
C GLY A 745 -5.02 13.74 -9.48
N GLU A 746 -4.06 12.85 -9.33
CA GLU A 746 -2.90 13.05 -8.45
C GLU A 746 -3.31 13.76 -7.15
N GLU A 747 -3.88 12.97 -6.22
CA GLU A 747 -3.34 12.76 -4.87
C GLU A 747 -3.66 11.35 -4.40
#